data_AF-A0A8J7Q148-F1
#
_entry.id   AF-A0A8J7Q148-F1
#
_cell.length_a   1.000
_cell.length_b   1.000
_cell.length_c   1.000
_cell.angle_alpha   90.00
_cell.angle_beta   90.00
_cell.angle_gamma   90.00
#
_symmetry.space_group_name_H-M   'P 1'
#
loop_
_entity.id
_entity.type
_entity.pdbx_description
1 polymer ?
#
loop_
_entity_poly.entity_id
_entity_poly.type
_entity_poly.pdbx_seq_one_letter_code
_entity_poly.pdbx_strand_id
1 'polypeptide(L)'
;MFKTVLFRLLMCALAASSWAFAQTSPYPFGEGYFKEKLVNRGPGIGSSDTRLHAEYLGWRFDVVSGGNDEEDRRTFYGHIAGRLEDHNGLLLYPDGSPRYRIMTVGGASSENGVFIGGVQGTILQEYYHPIKPHLSGNHAIVKFVDGGSGYAGFCAGMQLMDDFGIEPIGLVDYLYPQDPGPVDSTFTGDYHSDYGDIPYVLQAGGTWVHQPERIAGLEEIATIIVPWGRHSRTLGATWFYENPNNLDEGRLLLSGVHPEMKRDQNAVAIVAEMLEATIAGNQGPVLKKELANGQPHEAYEDSFWPQWDEIKVGDGQYHHYKVTVPSGQRFLRIDLGTTDPFDLHLFLHNGDFAFLGYNTREVVGSGGSKSLVIDNPPAGEWFIGVKGASYPDANYIRNDGGIEVLNGIGYSLTATWSDAPECETQIVGATLFGNHICRGESLSYEVTAAACAAGERATLALVNSSGQVAQNLGSLTLQSGANAGSVTLSTGLREGGYSLRVTDAEGRRVASNPVTIRAMAITATTNGTRFEPNSTLRLEWQARCDFAGQTLITLRDENHREVARVLTNSSDYGLNQHDFLLNQPPGNYYFRLYAASISGDSNMFTIGEPSIENLVTTATPVAPGFPFVVNWDATAGFDGVTASLSLHYADGTLIKTLGTNLPLAEGTNTGTFSFGTGDLTRGFPSNGVLLRMRAGATTRDSGLIPVTQTPGEFLDAIPTTLYTHQLLDIRFRRNVLGDGSAWRVRYVNSEGRVITGQNLDAVNTVGEHTARLFLMFTYPNHPLIMRVEDANGNVAMESAPFELKAPTLTVYNQLKMGGMTWVWDGEANTTAVFSIYDVATGALQFEREVPQQPGVNLNTQFHGANLVEGREYRLVVGVRGRMMPVSYKEQFVY
;
A
#
# COMPACT_ATOMS: atom_id res chain seq x y z
N MET A 1 -64.42 19.45 -44.17
CA MET A 1 -63.71 20.26 -43.15
C MET A 1 -63.79 19.64 -41.75
N PHE A 2 -64.96 19.49 -41.13
CA PHE A 2 -65.05 18.99 -39.74
C PHE A 2 -64.48 17.57 -39.54
N LYS A 3 -64.72 16.64 -40.48
CA LYS A 3 -64.13 15.29 -40.45
C LYS A 3 -62.60 15.27 -40.59
N THR A 4 -62.04 16.20 -41.37
CA THR A 4 -60.59 16.30 -41.61
C THR A 4 -59.86 16.89 -40.40
N VAL A 5 -60.50 17.86 -39.72
CA VAL A 5 -59.98 18.44 -38.47
C VAL A 5 -60.07 17.42 -37.33
N LEU A 6 -61.17 16.66 -37.24
CA LEU A 6 -61.34 15.62 -36.23
C LEU A 6 -60.35 14.46 -36.44
N PHE A 7 -60.11 14.04 -37.69
CA PHE A 7 -59.12 13.02 -38.00
C PHE A 7 -57.70 13.48 -37.68
N ARG A 8 -57.34 14.73 -37.98
CA ARG A 8 -56.03 15.29 -37.59
C ARG A 8 -55.86 15.45 -36.09
N LEU A 9 -56.90 15.85 -35.36
CA LEU A 9 -56.88 15.91 -33.89
C LEU A 9 -56.78 14.52 -33.26
N LEU A 10 -57.47 13.52 -33.82
CA LEU A 10 -57.38 12.14 -33.37
C LEU A 10 -56.00 11.53 -33.66
N MET A 11 -55.41 11.80 -34.82
CA MET A 11 -54.03 11.39 -35.15
C MET A 11 -52.99 12.14 -34.31
N CYS A 12 -53.19 13.43 -34.00
CA CYS A 12 -52.32 14.16 -33.07
C CYS A 12 -52.46 13.65 -31.63
N ALA A 13 -53.67 13.22 -31.21
CA ALA A 13 -53.88 12.62 -29.90
C ALA A 13 -53.31 11.19 -29.82
N LEU A 14 -53.41 10.41 -30.89
CA LEU A 14 -52.82 9.08 -31.00
C LEU A 14 -51.28 9.16 -31.08
N ALA A 15 -50.74 10.13 -31.83
CA ALA A 15 -49.31 10.43 -31.86
C ALA A 15 -48.83 10.98 -30.50
N ALA A 16 -49.58 11.86 -29.83
CA ALA A 16 -49.23 12.31 -28.48
C ALA A 16 -49.29 11.16 -27.46
N SER A 17 -50.20 10.19 -27.63
CA SER A 17 -50.25 9.00 -26.77
C SER A 17 -49.14 7.99 -27.07
N SER A 18 -48.70 7.83 -28.32
CA SER A 18 -47.54 6.99 -28.64
C SER A 18 -46.23 7.65 -28.18
N TRP A 19 -46.15 8.99 -28.22
CA TRP A 19 -45.05 9.73 -27.60
C TRP A 19 -45.06 9.65 -26.07
N ALA A 20 -46.23 9.50 -25.43
CA ALA A 20 -46.36 9.23 -24.00
C ALA A 20 -46.09 7.75 -23.61
N PHE A 21 -46.03 6.84 -24.58
CA PHE A 21 -45.52 5.47 -24.38
C PHE A 21 -44.02 5.36 -24.72
N ALA A 22 -43.49 6.21 -25.61
CA ALA A 22 -42.07 6.27 -25.97
C ALA A 22 -41.22 7.16 -25.02
N GLN A 23 -41.85 8.05 -24.26
CA GLN A 23 -41.32 8.61 -23.01
C GLN A 23 -41.84 7.73 -21.86
N THR A 24 -41.07 7.10 -20.99
CA THR A 24 -39.65 7.18 -20.64
C THR A 24 -39.41 5.85 -19.96
N SER A 25 -38.48 5.02 -20.47
CA SER A 25 -37.82 4.10 -19.54
C SER A 25 -37.33 5.00 -18.39
N PRO A 26 -37.75 4.78 -17.12
CA PRO A 26 -37.37 5.66 -16.02
C PRO A 26 -35.85 5.66 -15.80
N TYR A 27 -35.15 4.72 -16.42
CA TYR A 27 -33.72 4.56 -16.33
C TYR A 27 -33.00 5.56 -17.24
N PRO A 28 -31.97 6.26 -16.73
CA PRO A 28 -31.10 7.11 -17.51
C PRO A 28 -30.62 6.44 -18.79
N PHE A 29 -30.57 7.22 -19.87
CA PHE A 29 -30.14 6.75 -21.17
C PHE A 29 -28.72 6.17 -21.10
N GLY A 30 -28.55 4.96 -21.64
CA GLY A 30 -27.28 4.23 -21.69
C GLY A 30 -26.99 3.31 -20.50
N GLU A 31 -27.75 3.36 -19.41
CA GLU A 31 -27.53 2.45 -18.27
C GLU A 31 -27.95 1.01 -18.63
N GLY A 32 -27.22 0.03 -18.09
CA GLY A 32 -27.35 -1.40 -18.48
C GLY A 32 -26.44 -1.83 -19.63
N TYR A 33 -25.88 -0.89 -20.40
CA TYR A 33 -25.09 -1.17 -21.60
C TYR A 33 -23.71 -0.51 -21.51
N PHE A 34 -22.73 -1.11 -22.19
CA PHE A 34 -21.40 -0.55 -22.34
C PHE A 34 -21.45 0.77 -23.13
N LYS A 35 -22.12 0.75 -24.28
CA LYS A 35 -22.37 1.91 -25.15
C LYS A 35 -23.71 1.77 -25.85
N GLU A 36 -24.19 2.85 -26.44
CA GLU A 36 -25.46 2.84 -27.15
C GLU A 36 -25.36 2.02 -28.44
N LYS A 37 -24.27 2.16 -29.21
CA LYS A 37 -24.22 1.61 -30.58
C LYS A 37 -22.92 0.90 -30.92
N LEU A 38 -23.02 -0.25 -31.57
CA LEU A 38 -21.92 -0.86 -32.32
C LEU A 38 -22.14 -0.65 -33.82
N VAL A 39 -21.14 -0.08 -34.49
CA VAL A 39 -21.11 0.07 -35.95
C VAL A 39 -20.25 -1.04 -36.53
N ASN A 40 -20.90 -2.04 -37.11
CA ASN A 40 -20.23 -3.07 -37.88
C ASN A 40 -20.06 -2.58 -39.33
N ARG A 41 -18.81 -2.28 -39.70
CA ARG A 41 -18.46 -1.88 -41.07
C ARG A 41 -18.16 -3.06 -41.97
N GLY A 42 -17.87 -4.24 -41.42
CA GLY A 42 -17.32 -5.36 -42.17
C GLY A 42 -15.82 -5.21 -42.49
N PRO A 43 -15.19 -6.28 -43.01
CA PRO A 43 -13.81 -6.25 -43.48
C PRO A 43 -13.69 -5.53 -44.83
N GLY A 44 -12.65 -4.71 -45.00
CA GLY A 44 -12.34 -3.96 -46.21
C GLY A 44 -12.99 -2.58 -46.33
N ILE A 45 -13.81 -2.16 -45.36
CA ILE A 45 -14.60 -0.94 -45.46
C ILE A 45 -13.97 0.19 -44.65
N GLY A 46 -13.14 0.98 -45.34
CA GLY A 46 -12.52 2.19 -44.79
C GLY A 46 -13.43 3.42 -44.78
N SER A 47 -14.37 3.51 -45.70
CA SER A 47 -15.19 4.69 -45.97
C SER A 47 -16.65 4.48 -45.59
N SER A 48 -17.04 4.84 -44.37
CA SER A 48 -18.46 5.09 -44.10
C SER A 48 -18.66 6.28 -43.17
N ASP A 49 -19.61 7.13 -43.54
CA ASP A 49 -20.11 8.27 -42.77
C ASP A 49 -21.12 7.85 -41.68
N THR A 50 -21.21 6.55 -41.35
CA THR A 50 -22.18 6.00 -40.38
C THR A 50 -21.99 6.52 -38.94
N ARG A 51 -20.92 7.29 -38.70
CA ARG A 51 -20.71 8.06 -37.47
C ARG A 51 -21.71 9.22 -37.35
N LEU A 52 -22.09 9.84 -38.46
CA LEU A 52 -22.90 11.05 -38.47
C LEU A 52 -24.21 10.89 -37.68
N HIS A 53 -24.87 9.73 -37.79
CA HIS A 53 -26.16 9.50 -37.10
C HIS A 53 -26.01 9.30 -35.60
N ALA A 54 -24.95 8.61 -35.17
CA ALA A 54 -24.68 8.43 -33.74
C ALA A 54 -24.19 9.74 -33.11
N GLU A 55 -23.36 10.50 -33.82
CA GLU A 55 -22.92 11.84 -33.43
C GLU A 55 -24.09 12.82 -33.37
N TYR A 56 -25.01 12.77 -34.34
CA TYR A 56 -26.24 13.57 -34.37
C TYR A 56 -27.12 13.33 -33.14
N LEU A 57 -27.22 12.07 -32.71
CA LEU A 57 -27.97 11.66 -31.53
C LEU A 57 -27.21 11.85 -30.20
N GLY A 58 -25.93 12.26 -30.25
CA GLY A 58 -25.08 12.37 -29.06
C GLY A 58 -24.77 11.03 -28.40
N TRP A 59 -24.85 9.93 -29.15
CA TRP A 59 -24.63 8.58 -28.65
C TRP A 59 -23.15 8.22 -28.61
N ARG A 60 -22.76 7.39 -27.63
CA ARG A 60 -21.44 6.75 -27.63
C ARG A 60 -21.53 5.50 -28.49
N PHE A 61 -20.50 5.28 -29.28
CA PHE A 61 -20.45 4.14 -30.18
C PHE A 61 -19.04 3.60 -30.34
N ASP A 62 -18.97 2.35 -30.77
CA ASP A 62 -17.75 1.73 -31.29
C ASP A 62 -17.90 1.38 -32.75
N VAL A 63 -16.76 1.27 -33.43
CA VAL A 63 -16.71 0.90 -34.84
C VAL A 63 -15.81 -0.31 -34.99
N VAL A 64 -16.38 -1.39 -35.52
CA VAL A 64 -15.63 -2.59 -35.86
C VAL A 64 -15.46 -2.64 -37.37
N SER A 65 -14.22 -2.66 -37.82
CA SER A 65 -13.82 -2.82 -39.21
C SER A 65 -12.59 -3.72 -39.26
N GLY A 66 -12.51 -4.59 -40.26
CA GLY A 66 -11.25 -5.25 -40.64
C GLY A 66 -10.70 -4.63 -41.92
N GLY A 67 -9.43 -4.82 -42.24
CA GLY A 67 -8.99 -4.76 -43.64
C GLY A 67 -9.43 -6.00 -44.43
N ASN A 68 -8.85 -6.17 -45.62
CA ASN A 68 -9.26 -7.20 -46.58
C ASN A 68 -8.45 -8.50 -46.46
N ASP A 69 -7.38 -8.52 -45.68
CA ASP A 69 -6.55 -9.72 -45.55
C ASP A 69 -7.14 -10.72 -44.55
N GLU A 70 -6.60 -11.94 -44.59
CA GLU A 70 -7.07 -13.07 -43.78
C GLU A 70 -6.90 -12.82 -42.26
N GLU A 71 -5.87 -12.08 -41.86
CA GLU A 71 -5.59 -11.77 -40.46
C GLU A 71 -6.62 -10.77 -39.91
N ASP A 72 -6.92 -9.74 -40.69
CA ASP A 72 -7.96 -8.76 -40.39
C ASP A 72 -9.35 -9.41 -40.37
N ARG A 73 -9.64 -10.36 -41.27
CA ARG A 73 -10.89 -11.12 -41.26
C ARG A 73 -11.04 -11.94 -39.98
N ARG A 74 -9.98 -12.62 -39.53
CA ARG A 74 -9.99 -13.37 -38.26
C ARG A 74 -10.14 -12.46 -37.06
N THR A 75 -9.51 -11.29 -37.09
CA THR A 75 -9.64 -10.27 -36.04
C THR A 75 -11.08 -9.77 -35.96
N PHE A 76 -11.67 -9.43 -37.11
CA PHE A 76 -13.07 -9.04 -37.22
C PHE A 76 -14.02 -10.14 -36.70
N TYR A 77 -13.80 -11.38 -37.10
CA TYR A 77 -14.56 -12.52 -36.59
C TYR A 77 -14.43 -12.65 -35.07
N GLY A 78 -13.20 -12.62 -34.54
CA GLY A 78 -12.93 -12.73 -33.11
C GLY A 78 -13.56 -11.60 -32.29
N HIS A 79 -13.75 -10.43 -32.90
CA HIS A 79 -14.48 -9.33 -32.29
C HIS A 79 -15.99 -9.60 -32.17
N ILE A 80 -16.62 -10.24 -33.16
CA ILE A 80 -18.06 -10.49 -33.15
C ILE A 80 -18.42 -11.77 -32.39
N ALA A 81 -17.76 -12.88 -32.72
CA ALA A 81 -18.07 -14.19 -32.16
C ALA A 81 -17.34 -14.45 -30.83
N GLY A 82 -16.18 -13.82 -30.61
CA GLY A 82 -15.31 -14.02 -29.45
C GLY A 82 -13.92 -14.56 -29.81
N ARG A 83 -12.97 -14.34 -28.90
CA ARG A 83 -11.55 -14.73 -28.99
C ARG A 83 -11.08 -15.28 -27.63
N LEU A 84 -9.81 -15.67 -27.51
CA LEU A 84 -9.28 -16.24 -26.26
C LEU A 84 -9.31 -15.23 -25.10
N GLU A 85 -9.20 -13.95 -25.41
CA GLU A 85 -9.20 -12.87 -24.42
C GLU A 85 -10.62 -12.44 -24.02
N ASP A 86 -11.60 -12.67 -24.90
CA ASP A 86 -13.00 -12.29 -24.74
C ASP A 86 -13.88 -13.39 -25.33
N HIS A 87 -14.24 -14.35 -24.49
CA HIS A 87 -14.97 -15.54 -24.90
C HIS A 87 -16.38 -15.25 -25.41
N ASN A 88 -16.87 -14.02 -25.21
CA ASN A 88 -18.24 -13.63 -25.54
C ASN A 88 -18.31 -12.74 -26.77
N GLY A 89 -17.16 -12.21 -27.21
CA GLY A 89 -17.07 -11.18 -28.21
C GLY A 89 -17.64 -9.85 -27.72
N LEU A 90 -17.59 -8.85 -28.60
CA LEU A 90 -18.07 -7.50 -28.35
C LEU A 90 -19.56 -7.44 -28.03
N LEU A 91 -20.35 -8.31 -28.63
CA LEU A 91 -21.80 -8.17 -28.61
C LEU A 91 -22.40 -8.58 -27.26
N LEU A 92 -21.83 -9.59 -26.61
CA LEU A 92 -22.46 -10.26 -25.48
C LEU A 92 -21.58 -10.12 -24.24
N TYR A 93 -22.22 -9.85 -23.11
CA TYR A 93 -21.66 -10.05 -21.78
C TYR A 93 -21.52 -11.55 -21.46
N PRO A 94 -20.82 -11.91 -20.37
CA PRO A 94 -20.68 -13.31 -19.96
C PRO A 94 -22.02 -14.03 -19.82
N ASP A 95 -23.04 -13.37 -19.29
CA ASP A 95 -24.37 -13.99 -19.13
C ASP A 95 -25.21 -14.06 -20.42
N GLY A 96 -24.65 -13.63 -21.56
CA GLY A 96 -25.34 -13.59 -22.83
C GLY A 96 -26.20 -12.35 -23.05
N SER A 97 -26.31 -11.44 -22.06
CA SER A 97 -26.98 -10.17 -22.26
C SER A 97 -26.16 -9.25 -23.19
N PRO A 98 -26.81 -8.32 -23.91
CA PRO A 98 -26.16 -7.50 -24.92
C PRO A 98 -25.32 -6.35 -24.31
N ARG A 99 -24.12 -6.10 -24.85
CA ARG A 99 -23.27 -4.96 -24.43
C ARG A 99 -23.65 -3.63 -25.04
N TYR A 100 -24.33 -3.66 -26.18
CA TYR A 100 -24.74 -2.48 -26.93
C TYR A 100 -26.25 -2.43 -27.04
N ARG A 101 -26.87 -1.25 -27.04
CA ARG A 101 -28.32 -1.15 -27.26
C ARG A 101 -28.69 -1.52 -28.68
N ILE A 102 -27.86 -1.11 -29.65
CA ILE A 102 -28.11 -1.38 -31.05
C ILE A 102 -26.83 -1.75 -31.78
N MET A 103 -26.94 -2.73 -32.66
CA MET A 103 -25.91 -3.01 -33.66
C MET A 103 -26.40 -2.49 -35.01
N THR A 104 -25.55 -1.72 -35.69
CA THR A 104 -25.79 -1.35 -37.09
C THR A 104 -24.84 -2.08 -38.00
N VAL A 105 -25.38 -2.64 -39.08
CA VAL A 105 -24.60 -3.17 -40.20
C VAL A 105 -24.90 -2.29 -41.40
N GLY A 106 -23.94 -1.44 -41.78
CA GLY A 106 -24.12 -0.47 -42.87
C GLY A 106 -23.94 -1.09 -44.25
N GLY A 107 -24.45 -0.41 -45.28
CA GLY A 107 -24.09 -0.71 -46.66
C GLY A 107 -22.59 -0.53 -46.88
N ALA A 108 -21.90 -1.63 -47.09
CA ALA A 108 -20.52 -1.64 -47.52
C ALA A 108 -20.46 -1.56 -49.05
N SER A 109 -20.53 -0.35 -49.62
CA SER A 109 -20.05 -0.20 -51.00
C SER A 109 -18.54 -0.13 -50.96
N SER A 110 -17.85 -1.09 -51.57
CA SER A 110 -16.44 -0.87 -51.92
C SER A 110 -16.32 0.42 -52.75
N GLU A 111 -15.14 1.05 -52.77
CA GLU A 111 -14.85 2.20 -53.66
C GLU A 111 -15.17 1.90 -55.14
N ASN A 112 -15.34 0.62 -55.50
CA ASN A 112 -15.65 0.13 -56.84
C ASN A 112 -17.13 -0.24 -57.06
N GLY A 113 -18.04 0.07 -56.12
CA GLY A 113 -19.48 -0.24 -56.27
C GLY A 113 -19.83 -1.74 -56.19
N VAL A 114 -18.87 -2.62 -55.92
CA VAL A 114 -19.12 -4.03 -55.67
C VAL A 114 -19.68 -4.18 -54.26
N PHE A 115 -20.86 -4.78 -54.17
CA PHE A 115 -21.52 -5.14 -52.92
C PHE A 115 -20.66 -6.12 -52.10
N ILE A 116 -20.10 -5.66 -50.98
CA ILE A 116 -19.28 -6.52 -50.09
C ILE A 116 -20.14 -7.39 -49.16
N GLY A 117 -21.48 -7.22 -49.17
CA GLY A 117 -22.41 -7.95 -48.30
C GLY A 117 -22.15 -9.47 -48.29
N GLY A 118 -21.88 -10.07 -49.45
CA GLY A 118 -21.56 -11.51 -49.55
C GLY A 118 -20.30 -11.95 -48.79
N VAL A 119 -19.26 -11.11 -48.72
CA VAL A 119 -18.04 -11.44 -47.98
C VAL A 119 -18.32 -11.39 -46.47
N GLN A 120 -19.06 -10.39 -46.02
CA GLN A 120 -19.41 -10.26 -44.60
C GLN A 120 -20.30 -11.41 -44.12
N GLY A 121 -21.35 -11.78 -44.86
CA GLY A 121 -22.17 -12.93 -44.46
C GLY A 121 -21.41 -14.25 -44.51
N THR A 122 -20.53 -14.45 -45.51
CA THR A 122 -19.68 -15.65 -45.54
C THR A 122 -18.80 -15.72 -44.28
N ILE A 123 -18.18 -14.61 -43.88
CA ILE A 123 -17.33 -14.56 -42.68
C ILE A 123 -18.15 -14.80 -41.40
N LEU A 124 -19.35 -14.23 -41.31
CA LEU A 124 -20.18 -14.40 -40.11
C LEU A 124 -20.80 -15.81 -40.04
N GLN A 125 -20.88 -16.55 -41.15
CA GLN A 125 -21.28 -17.95 -41.20
C GLN A 125 -20.13 -18.93 -40.89
N GLU A 126 -18.87 -18.49 -40.96
CA GLU A 126 -17.72 -19.35 -40.64
C GLU A 126 -17.75 -19.75 -39.15
N TYR A 127 -17.57 -21.04 -38.88
CA TYR A 127 -17.43 -21.57 -37.51
C TYR A 127 -15.96 -21.50 -37.10
N TYR A 128 -15.54 -20.39 -36.48
CA TYR A 128 -14.14 -20.12 -36.17
C TYR A 128 -13.88 -19.72 -34.71
N HIS A 129 -14.77 -20.03 -33.76
CA HIS A 129 -14.52 -19.66 -32.36
C HIS A 129 -13.55 -20.65 -31.69
N PRO A 130 -12.42 -20.18 -31.11
CA PRO A 130 -11.37 -21.04 -30.57
C PRO A 130 -11.84 -21.92 -29.40
N ILE A 131 -12.89 -21.50 -28.69
CA ILE A 131 -13.44 -22.20 -27.50
C ILE A 131 -14.86 -22.76 -27.76
N LYS A 132 -15.57 -22.26 -28.78
CA LYS A 132 -17.00 -22.52 -29.04
C LYS A 132 -17.17 -22.94 -30.49
N PRO A 133 -16.73 -24.15 -30.87
CA PRO A 133 -16.68 -24.55 -32.28
C PRO A 133 -18.04 -24.48 -33.03
N HIS A 134 -19.15 -24.23 -32.33
CA HIS A 134 -20.50 -24.05 -32.88
C HIS A 134 -21.03 -22.59 -32.87
N LEU A 135 -20.29 -21.63 -32.29
CA LEU A 135 -20.70 -20.23 -32.30
C LEU A 135 -20.09 -19.53 -33.52
N SER A 136 -20.94 -19.23 -34.50
CA SER A 136 -20.61 -18.37 -35.65
C SER A 136 -20.87 -16.90 -35.29
N GLY A 137 -20.39 -15.97 -36.12
CA GLY A 137 -20.72 -14.55 -35.98
C GLY A 137 -22.23 -14.29 -36.08
N ASN A 138 -22.93 -15.00 -36.96
CA ASN A 138 -24.39 -14.94 -37.07
C ASN A 138 -25.07 -15.36 -35.76
N HIS A 139 -24.66 -16.48 -35.17
CA HIS A 139 -25.22 -16.93 -33.90
C HIS A 139 -25.01 -15.92 -32.77
N ALA A 140 -23.88 -15.20 -32.76
CA ALA A 140 -23.64 -14.14 -31.77
C ALA A 140 -24.58 -12.94 -31.97
N ILE A 141 -24.88 -12.57 -33.22
CA ILE A 141 -25.83 -11.49 -33.53
C ILE A 141 -27.27 -11.90 -33.22
N VAL A 142 -27.67 -13.13 -33.52
CA VAL A 142 -28.98 -13.67 -33.13
C VAL A 142 -29.13 -13.60 -31.62
N LYS A 143 -28.16 -14.12 -30.85
CA LYS A 143 -28.16 -14.01 -29.38
C LYS A 143 -28.22 -12.57 -28.86
N PHE A 144 -27.58 -11.64 -29.55
CA PHE A 144 -27.61 -10.23 -29.19
C PHE A 144 -29.02 -9.64 -29.32
N VAL A 145 -29.76 -10.04 -30.35
CA VAL A 145 -31.17 -9.67 -30.53
C VAL A 145 -32.06 -10.42 -29.56
N ASP A 146 -31.88 -11.73 -29.40
CA ASP A 146 -32.63 -12.57 -28.46
C ASP A 146 -32.48 -12.08 -27.02
N GLY A 147 -31.31 -11.52 -26.69
CA GLY A 147 -31.02 -10.88 -25.40
C GLY A 147 -31.62 -9.48 -25.23
N GLY A 148 -32.50 -9.05 -26.12
CA GLY A 148 -33.27 -7.82 -25.98
C GLY A 148 -32.67 -6.57 -26.63
N SER A 149 -31.63 -6.69 -27.48
CA SER A 149 -31.06 -5.52 -28.17
C SER A 149 -31.48 -5.38 -29.62
N GLY A 150 -31.55 -4.13 -30.05
CA GLY A 150 -31.98 -3.81 -31.39
C GLY A 150 -30.91 -4.10 -32.44
N TYR A 151 -31.34 -4.46 -33.64
CA TYR A 151 -30.44 -4.65 -34.77
C TYR A 151 -30.94 -3.85 -35.96
N ALA A 152 -30.07 -3.05 -36.56
CA ALA A 152 -30.36 -2.23 -37.72
C ALA A 152 -29.48 -2.63 -38.90
N GLY A 153 -30.04 -3.47 -39.77
CA GLY A 153 -29.39 -3.98 -40.97
C GLY A 153 -29.81 -3.20 -42.21
N PHE A 154 -28.85 -2.52 -42.83
CA PHE A 154 -28.98 -2.03 -44.21
C PHE A 154 -28.36 -3.09 -45.13
N CYS A 155 -28.86 -3.29 -46.35
CA CYS A 155 -28.40 -4.28 -47.35
C CYS A 155 -27.61 -5.52 -46.86
N ALA A 156 -26.32 -5.41 -46.52
CA ALA A 156 -25.52 -6.51 -45.97
C ALA A 156 -26.13 -7.15 -44.70
N GLY A 157 -26.87 -6.37 -43.91
CA GLY A 157 -27.54 -6.84 -42.72
C GLY A 157 -28.74 -7.76 -42.96
N MET A 158 -29.19 -7.91 -44.22
CA MET A 158 -30.25 -8.83 -44.63
C MET A 158 -29.85 -10.29 -44.48
N GLN A 159 -28.57 -10.64 -44.68
CA GLN A 159 -28.14 -12.03 -44.69
C GLN A 159 -28.30 -12.75 -43.35
N LEU A 160 -28.64 -12.00 -42.29
CA LEU A 160 -28.98 -12.54 -40.97
C LEU A 160 -30.44 -12.97 -40.85
N MET A 161 -31.32 -12.57 -41.78
CA MET A 161 -32.75 -12.85 -41.70
C MET A 161 -33.12 -14.32 -41.76
N ASP A 162 -32.40 -15.08 -42.60
CA ASP A 162 -32.60 -16.52 -42.73
C ASP A 162 -32.43 -17.23 -41.39
N ASP A 163 -31.52 -16.74 -40.53
CA ASP A 163 -31.23 -17.32 -39.22
C ASP A 163 -32.29 -16.96 -38.15
N PHE A 164 -33.08 -15.89 -38.35
CA PHE A 164 -34.24 -15.56 -37.50
C PHE A 164 -35.48 -16.40 -37.85
N GLY A 165 -35.38 -17.35 -38.78
CA GLY A 165 -36.51 -18.15 -39.24
C GLY A 165 -37.57 -17.35 -39.99
N ILE A 166 -37.27 -16.09 -40.32
CA ILE A 166 -38.08 -15.27 -41.20
C ILE A 166 -37.60 -15.62 -42.60
N GLU A 167 -38.20 -16.64 -43.21
CA GLU A 167 -37.99 -16.91 -44.62
C GLU A 167 -38.28 -15.60 -45.37
N PRO A 168 -37.29 -14.97 -46.04
CA PRO A 168 -37.56 -13.79 -46.83
C PRO A 168 -38.62 -14.21 -47.84
N ILE A 169 -39.82 -13.66 -47.73
CA ILE A 169 -40.95 -13.94 -48.63
C ILE A 169 -40.52 -13.54 -50.02
N GLY A 170 -39.89 -14.48 -50.74
CA GLY A 170 -39.15 -14.23 -51.95
C GLY A 170 -38.28 -12.97 -51.85
N LEU A 171 -36.99 -13.13 -51.55
CA LEU A 171 -36.05 -12.53 -52.50
C LEU A 171 -36.57 -12.98 -53.86
N VAL A 172 -37.20 -12.09 -54.62
CA VAL A 172 -37.58 -12.40 -55.98
C VAL A 172 -36.25 -12.54 -56.70
N ASP A 173 -35.64 -13.73 -56.58
CA ASP A 173 -34.79 -14.30 -57.60
C ASP A 173 -35.51 -13.96 -58.90
N TYR A 174 -34.90 -13.07 -59.70
CA TYR A 174 -35.47 -12.45 -60.91
C TYR A 174 -36.33 -11.20 -60.74
N LEU A 175 -35.73 -10.10 -60.27
CA LEU A 175 -36.07 -8.76 -60.77
C LEU A 175 -34.87 -7.93 -61.23
N TYR A 176 -33.74 -8.58 -61.58
CA TYR A 176 -32.92 -7.99 -62.64
C TYR A 176 -33.77 -8.07 -63.92
N PRO A 177 -34.10 -6.96 -64.60
CA PRO A 177 -34.63 -7.07 -65.95
C PRO A 177 -33.68 -7.99 -66.73
N GLN A 178 -34.20 -9.06 -67.34
CA GLN A 178 -33.39 -10.03 -68.11
C GLN A 178 -32.73 -9.42 -69.36
N ASP A 179 -32.68 -8.10 -69.45
CA ASP A 179 -31.99 -7.37 -70.50
C ASP A 179 -30.74 -6.72 -69.87
N PRO A 180 -29.54 -7.32 -70.04
CA PRO A 180 -28.28 -6.79 -69.53
C PRO A 180 -27.79 -5.64 -70.40
N GLY A 181 -28.67 -4.69 -70.71
CA GLY A 181 -28.20 -3.35 -71.08
C GLY A 181 -27.31 -2.83 -69.95
N PRO A 182 -26.30 -2.00 -70.24
CA PRO A 182 -25.39 -1.49 -69.22
C PRO A 182 -26.23 -0.80 -68.15
N VAL A 183 -26.45 -1.52 -67.04
CA VAL A 183 -27.17 -1.02 -65.88
C VAL A 183 -26.22 0.02 -65.32
N ASP A 184 -26.48 1.28 -65.66
CA ASP A 184 -25.89 2.41 -64.97
C ASP A 184 -26.15 2.18 -63.48
N SER A 185 -25.07 1.98 -62.73
CA SER A 185 -24.97 1.04 -61.61
C SER A 185 -25.63 1.48 -60.31
N THR A 186 -26.66 2.32 -60.35
CA THR A 186 -27.40 2.79 -59.20
C THR A 186 -28.81 3.18 -59.62
N PHE A 187 -29.82 2.38 -59.30
CA PHE A 187 -31.21 2.84 -59.42
C PHE A 187 -31.41 3.90 -58.33
N THR A 188 -31.55 5.16 -58.70
CA THR A 188 -31.93 6.22 -57.77
C THR A 188 -33.43 6.41 -57.88
N GLY A 189 -34.15 6.20 -56.79
CA GLY A 189 -35.58 6.54 -56.71
C GLY A 189 -35.86 7.47 -55.55
N ASP A 190 -37.03 8.08 -55.59
CA ASP A 190 -37.52 8.93 -54.50
C ASP A 190 -37.98 8.02 -53.36
N TYR A 191 -37.37 8.21 -52.19
CA TYR A 191 -37.76 7.51 -50.97
C TYR A 191 -38.93 8.27 -50.36
N HIS A 192 -40.09 7.60 -50.26
CA HIS A 192 -41.31 8.17 -49.72
C HIS A 192 -41.61 7.56 -48.35
N SER A 193 -41.38 8.35 -47.31
CA SER A 193 -41.80 8.01 -45.95
C SER A 193 -42.84 9.03 -45.46
N ASP A 194 -43.51 8.72 -44.35
CA ASP A 194 -44.37 9.70 -43.66
C ASP A 194 -43.59 10.94 -43.18
N TYR A 195 -42.25 10.91 -43.25
CA TYR A 195 -41.31 11.94 -42.83
C TYR A 195 -40.81 12.84 -43.97
N GLY A 196 -41.27 12.60 -45.21
CA GLY A 196 -40.98 13.42 -46.38
C GLY A 196 -40.16 12.70 -47.46
N ASP A 197 -40.00 13.37 -48.59
CA ASP A 197 -39.33 12.81 -49.77
C ASP A 197 -37.81 13.04 -49.68
N ILE A 198 -37.02 11.96 -49.68
CA ILE A 198 -35.56 12.05 -49.91
C ILE A 198 -35.29 11.71 -51.38
N PRO A 199 -34.89 12.68 -52.22
CA PRO A 199 -34.59 12.41 -53.61
C PRO A 199 -33.24 11.70 -53.76
N TYR A 200 -33.14 10.83 -54.76
CA TYR A 200 -31.91 10.15 -55.16
C TYR A 200 -31.28 9.26 -54.08
N VAL A 201 -32.07 8.56 -53.26
CA VAL A 201 -31.52 7.56 -52.35
C VAL A 201 -31.00 6.37 -53.15
N LEU A 202 -29.79 5.92 -52.82
CA LEU A 202 -29.17 4.78 -53.48
C LEU A 202 -30.02 3.53 -53.20
N GLN A 203 -30.55 2.93 -54.26
CA GLN A 203 -31.15 1.60 -54.21
C GLN A 203 -30.13 0.60 -54.70
N ALA A 204 -29.89 -0.43 -53.90
CA ALA A 204 -29.03 -1.51 -54.34
C ALA A 204 -29.49 -2.83 -53.73
N GLY A 205 -30.27 -3.58 -54.52
CA GLY A 205 -30.64 -4.97 -54.23
C GLY A 205 -31.27 -5.22 -52.87
N GLY A 206 -32.01 -4.26 -52.33
CA GLY A 206 -32.45 -4.25 -50.93
C GLY A 206 -33.60 -5.17 -50.55
N THR A 207 -33.85 -5.28 -49.25
CA THR A 207 -34.98 -5.99 -48.64
C THR A 207 -36.29 -5.27 -48.92
N TRP A 208 -37.13 -5.92 -49.71
CA TRP A 208 -38.51 -5.50 -49.93
C TRP A 208 -39.42 -6.51 -49.27
N VAL A 209 -40.39 -6.06 -48.47
CA VAL A 209 -41.44 -6.95 -47.98
C VAL A 209 -42.66 -6.79 -48.89
N HIS A 210 -43.05 -7.89 -49.52
CA HIS A 210 -44.28 -7.96 -50.28
C HIS A 210 -45.43 -8.29 -49.34
N GLN A 211 -46.38 -7.36 -49.17
CA GLN A 211 -47.54 -7.52 -48.28
C GLN A 211 -47.12 -7.62 -46.79
N PRO A 212 -46.52 -6.55 -46.22
CA PRO A 212 -46.11 -6.51 -44.81
C PRO A 212 -47.23 -6.92 -43.85
N GLU A 213 -48.49 -6.67 -44.19
CA GLU A 213 -49.67 -7.04 -43.41
C GLU A 213 -49.84 -8.55 -43.15
N ARG A 214 -49.04 -9.40 -43.78
CA ARG A 214 -49.09 -10.87 -43.63
C ARG A 214 -48.08 -11.42 -42.64
N ILE A 215 -47.11 -10.63 -42.18
CA ILE A 215 -46.10 -11.07 -41.21
C ILE A 215 -46.47 -10.49 -39.85
N ALA A 216 -46.83 -11.36 -38.90
CA ALA A 216 -47.13 -10.92 -37.54
C ALA A 216 -45.88 -10.31 -36.89
N GLY A 217 -46.04 -9.16 -36.23
CA GLY A 217 -44.93 -8.43 -35.59
C GLY A 217 -44.15 -7.51 -36.53
N LEU A 218 -44.51 -7.44 -37.82
CA LEU A 218 -43.88 -6.54 -38.77
C LEU A 218 -44.62 -5.19 -38.86
N GLU A 219 -43.85 -4.11 -38.79
CA GLU A 219 -44.33 -2.72 -38.95
C GLU A 219 -43.62 -2.06 -40.14
N GLU A 220 -44.37 -1.63 -41.16
CA GLU A 220 -43.81 -0.89 -42.30
C GLU A 220 -43.62 0.59 -41.95
N ILE A 221 -42.42 1.13 -42.19
CA ILE A 221 -42.05 2.53 -41.89
C ILE A 221 -42.07 3.38 -43.15
N ALA A 222 -41.56 2.83 -44.25
CA ALA A 222 -41.44 3.55 -45.49
C ALA A 222 -41.61 2.62 -46.68
N THR A 223 -42.15 3.20 -47.75
CA THR A 223 -42.33 2.49 -49.00
C THR A 223 -41.46 3.09 -50.08
N ILE A 224 -41.19 2.28 -51.09
CA ILE A 224 -40.63 2.77 -52.34
C ILE A 224 -41.63 2.53 -53.45
N ILE A 225 -41.65 3.44 -54.41
CA ILE A 225 -42.43 3.29 -55.62
C ILE A 225 -41.44 2.87 -56.72
N VAL A 226 -41.41 1.58 -57.05
CA VAL A 226 -40.56 1.07 -58.14
C VAL A 226 -41.34 1.14 -59.46
N PRO A 227 -40.85 1.85 -60.48
CA PRO A 227 -41.42 1.80 -61.82
C PRO A 227 -41.17 0.41 -62.42
N TRP A 228 -42.24 -0.35 -62.71
CA TRP A 228 -42.16 -1.70 -63.26
C TRP A 228 -42.93 -1.78 -64.59
N GLY A 229 -42.24 -1.48 -65.69
CA GLY A 229 -42.86 -1.36 -67.01
C GLY A 229 -43.87 -0.20 -67.05
N ARG A 230 -45.16 -0.49 -67.31
CA ARG A 230 -46.25 0.51 -67.30
C ARG A 230 -46.95 0.66 -65.94
N HIS A 231 -46.54 -0.09 -64.92
CA HIS A 231 -47.17 -0.10 -63.60
C HIS A 231 -46.14 0.24 -62.53
N SER A 232 -46.50 1.09 -61.58
CA SER A 232 -45.72 1.28 -60.35
C SER A 232 -46.17 0.27 -59.30
N ARG A 233 -45.22 -0.35 -58.58
CA ARG A 233 -45.51 -1.13 -57.37
C ARG A 233 -44.96 -0.38 -56.15
N THR A 234 -45.77 -0.32 -55.10
CA THR A 234 -45.36 0.15 -53.78
C THR A 234 -44.85 -1.05 -53.00
N LEU A 235 -43.62 -0.99 -52.51
CA LEU A 235 -42.99 -2.05 -51.72
C LEU A 235 -42.51 -1.47 -50.39
N GLY A 236 -42.67 -2.21 -49.29
CA GLY A 236 -42.09 -1.84 -48.00
C GLY A 236 -40.57 -1.86 -48.09
N ALA A 237 -39.96 -0.68 -48.08
CA ALA A 237 -38.53 -0.45 -48.27
C ALA A 237 -37.78 -0.43 -46.95
N THR A 238 -38.48 -0.06 -45.88
CA THR A 238 -37.96 0.01 -44.53
C THR A 238 -39.05 -0.44 -43.57
N TRP A 239 -38.71 -1.34 -42.66
CA TRP A 239 -39.68 -1.95 -41.74
C TRP A 239 -38.99 -2.41 -40.46
N PHE A 240 -39.76 -2.48 -39.38
CA PHE A 240 -39.38 -3.12 -38.13
C PHE A 240 -39.98 -4.51 -38.03
N TYR A 241 -39.31 -5.38 -37.27
CA TYR A 241 -39.87 -6.65 -36.83
C TYR A 241 -39.64 -6.83 -35.33
N GLU A 242 -40.70 -7.21 -34.64
CA GLU A 242 -40.67 -7.69 -33.26
C GLU A 242 -41.25 -9.11 -33.25
N ASN A 243 -40.60 -10.01 -32.52
CA ASN A 243 -41.11 -11.37 -32.42
C ASN A 243 -42.41 -11.39 -31.59
N PRO A 244 -43.58 -11.69 -32.21
CA PRO A 244 -44.85 -11.66 -31.47
C PRO A 244 -44.95 -12.77 -30.43
N ASN A 245 -44.07 -13.78 -30.49
CA ASN A 245 -44.04 -14.89 -29.53
C ASN A 245 -43.05 -14.65 -28.38
N ASN A 246 -42.20 -13.63 -28.49
CA ASN A 246 -41.19 -13.33 -27.50
C ASN A 246 -40.93 -11.82 -27.45
N LEU A 247 -41.71 -11.13 -26.60
CA LEU A 247 -41.60 -9.68 -26.41
C LEU A 247 -40.35 -9.27 -25.63
N ASP A 248 -39.57 -10.25 -25.14
CA ASP A 248 -38.29 -10.02 -24.51
C ASP A 248 -37.15 -9.90 -25.53
N GLU A 249 -37.38 -10.26 -26.80
CA GLU A 249 -36.39 -10.06 -27.88
C GLU A 249 -36.34 -8.60 -28.31
N GLY A 250 -35.17 -8.18 -28.78
CA GLY A 250 -34.98 -6.85 -29.35
C GLY A 250 -35.65 -6.69 -30.71
N ARG A 251 -35.83 -5.44 -31.12
CA ARG A 251 -36.43 -5.08 -32.39
C ARG A 251 -35.42 -5.14 -33.54
N LEU A 252 -35.81 -5.77 -34.65
CA LEU A 252 -35.07 -5.71 -35.90
C LEU A 252 -35.55 -4.51 -36.73
N LEU A 253 -34.62 -3.78 -37.34
CA LEU A 253 -34.84 -2.78 -38.37
C LEU A 253 -34.12 -3.21 -39.63
N LEU A 254 -34.86 -3.31 -40.73
CA LEU A 254 -34.28 -3.63 -42.01
C LEU A 254 -34.68 -2.63 -43.08
N SER A 255 -33.69 -2.23 -43.87
CA SER A 255 -33.84 -1.23 -44.92
C SER A 255 -33.18 -1.68 -46.20
N GLY A 256 -33.97 -1.75 -47.27
CA GLY A 256 -33.52 -2.00 -48.63
C GLY A 256 -32.98 -0.75 -49.35
N VAL A 257 -33.04 0.40 -48.69
CA VAL A 257 -32.47 1.67 -49.17
C VAL A 257 -31.34 2.14 -48.27
N HIS A 258 -30.48 3.01 -48.81
CA HIS A 258 -29.31 3.53 -48.11
C HIS A 258 -29.37 5.03 -47.75
N PRO A 259 -30.35 5.49 -46.94
CA PRO A 259 -30.37 6.87 -46.47
C PRO A 259 -29.18 7.16 -45.54
N GLU A 260 -28.59 6.14 -44.90
CA GLU A 260 -27.46 6.28 -43.97
C GLU A 260 -26.16 6.74 -44.65
N MET A 261 -26.07 6.60 -45.97
CA MET A 261 -24.94 7.08 -46.79
C MET A 261 -25.08 8.54 -47.21
N LYS A 262 -26.25 9.16 -47.04
CA LYS A 262 -26.49 10.55 -47.44
C LYS A 262 -26.15 11.48 -46.28
N ARG A 263 -25.42 12.56 -46.59
CA ARG A 263 -25.12 13.65 -45.65
C ARG A 263 -26.21 14.73 -45.58
N ASP A 264 -27.31 14.52 -46.30
CA ASP A 264 -28.44 15.44 -46.27
C ASP A 264 -29.09 15.43 -44.87
N GLN A 265 -29.50 16.60 -44.38
CA GLN A 265 -30.04 16.71 -43.03
C GLN A 265 -31.33 15.90 -42.83
N ASN A 266 -32.18 15.77 -43.86
CA ASN A 266 -33.40 14.97 -43.77
C ASN A 266 -33.07 13.48 -43.73
N ALA A 267 -32.04 13.05 -44.49
CA ALA A 267 -31.58 11.66 -44.44
C ALA A 267 -30.97 11.31 -43.08
N VAL A 268 -30.18 12.23 -42.49
CA VAL A 268 -29.65 12.05 -41.12
C VAL A 268 -30.77 11.99 -40.10
N ALA A 269 -31.75 12.88 -40.19
CA ALA A 269 -32.91 12.89 -39.28
C ALA A 269 -33.74 11.60 -39.38
N ILE A 270 -34.02 11.13 -40.59
CA ILE A 270 -34.78 9.89 -40.82
C ILE A 270 -34.02 8.68 -40.27
N VAL A 271 -32.71 8.57 -40.52
CA VAL A 271 -31.92 7.46 -39.96
C VAL A 271 -31.85 7.56 -38.44
N ALA A 272 -31.72 8.76 -37.89
CA ALA A 272 -31.72 8.95 -36.44
C ALA A 272 -33.04 8.45 -35.80
N GLU A 273 -34.18 8.83 -36.37
CA GLU A 273 -35.50 8.38 -35.92
C GLU A 273 -35.67 6.86 -36.07
N MET A 274 -35.21 6.28 -37.18
CA MET A 274 -35.19 4.83 -37.36
C MET A 274 -34.41 4.12 -36.24
N LEU A 275 -33.22 4.62 -35.89
CA LEU A 275 -32.38 4.04 -34.84
C LEU A 275 -33.00 4.24 -33.44
N GLU A 276 -33.59 5.39 -33.16
CA GLU A 276 -34.31 5.65 -31.90
C GLU A 276 -35.49 4.71 -31.74
N ALA A 277 -36.27 4.51 -32.80
CA ALA A 277 -37.39 3.57 -32.80
C ALA A 277 -36.93 2.09 -32.71
N THR A 278 -35.73 1.74 -33.20
CA THR A 278 -35.13 0.43 -32.94
C THR A 278 -34.79 0.27 -31.45
N ILE A 279 -34.12 1.25 -30.82
CA ILE A 279 -33.77 1.20 -29.39
C ILE A 279 -35.02 1.21 -28.50
N ALA A 280 -36.10 1.86 -28.93
CA ALA A 280 -37.37 1.85 -28.19
C ALA A 280 -37.96 0.43 -28.06
N GLY A 281 -37.59 -0.49 -28.96
CA GLY A 281 -37.94 -1.91 -28.88
C GLY A 281 -36.88 -2.76 -28.17
N ASN A 282 -35.92 -2.17 -27.46
CA ASN A 282 -35.03 -2.93 -26.59
C ASN A 282 -35.77 -3.39 -25.33
N GLN A 283 -35.38 -4.57 -24.83
CA GLN A 283 -35.87 -5.07 -23.56
C GLN A 283 -35.38 -4.18 -22.40
N GLY A 284 -36.22 -4.08 -21.36
CA GLY A 284 -35.83 -3.51 -20.08
C GLY A 284 -34.82 -4.38 -19.31
N PRO A 285 -34.35 -3.91 -18.14
CA PRO A 285 -33.50 -4.70 -17.27
C PRO A 285 -34.14 -6.02 -16.84
N VAL A 286 -33.31 -7.06 -16.76
CA VAL A 286 -33.73 -8.41 -16.35
C VAL A 286 -33.34 -8.65 -14.90
N LEU A 287 -34.30 -9.16 -14.11
CA LEU A 287 -34.06 -9.61 -12.75
C LEU A 287 -33.30 -10.94 -12.78
N LYS A 288 -32.12 -11.02 -12.17
CA LYS A 288 -31.33 -12.26 -12.02
C LYS A 288 -31.93 -13.23 -11.02
N LYS A 289 -32.21 -12.76 -9.81
CA LYS A 289 -32.67 -13.62 -8.73
C LYS A 289 -33.40 -12.84 -7.65
N GLU A 290 -34.35 -13.50 -7.00
CA GLU A 290 -34.87 -13.07 -5.71
C GLU A 290 -33.99 -13.64 -4.59
N LEU A 291 -33.43 -12.80 -3.73
CA LEU A 291 -32.54 -13.25 -2.66
C LEU A 291 -33.33 -13.60 -1.40
N ALA A 292 -32.89 -14.66 -0.72
CA ALA A 292 -33.41 -15.07 0.58
C ALA A 292 -32.63 -14.39 1.72
N ASN A 293 -33.30 -14.12 2.84
CA ASN A 293 -32.73 -13.42 3.99
C ASN A 293 -31.47 -14.13 4.51
N GLY A 294 -30.33 -13.42 4.53
CA GLY A 294 -29.06 -13.90 5.07
C GLY A 294 -28.42 -15.06 4.30
N GLN A 295 -28.96 -15.44 3.14
CA GLN A 295 -28.38 -16.47 2.28
C GLN A 295 -27.48 -15.81 1.22
N PRO A 296 -26.19 -16.17 1.15
CA PRO A 296 -25.32 -15.67 0.10
C PRO A 296 -25.75 -16.24 -1.26
N HIS A 297 -25.70 -15.39 -2.28
CA HIS A 297 -25.79 -15.77 -3.68
C HIS A 297 -24.44 -15.55 -4.35
N GLU A 298 -23.99 -16.56 -5.08
CA GLU A 298 -22.69 -16.57 -5.76
C GLU A 298 -22.87 -16.43 -7.26
N ALA A 299 -22.13 -15.50 -7.87
CA ALA A 299 -22.10 -15.23 -9.30
C ALA A 299 -20.67 -15.44 -9.84
N TYR A 300 -20.16 -16.67 -9.74
CA TYR A 300 -18.78 -17.03 -10.13
C TYR A 300 -18.69 -17.86 -11.42
N GLU A 301 -19.81 -18.20 -12.05
CA GLU A 301 -19.81 -19.05 -13.23
C GLU A 301 -19.49 -18.27 -14.51
N ASP A 302 -18.77 -18.91 -15.41
CA ASP A 302 -18.52 -18.36 -16.75
C ASP A 302 -19.75 -18.53 -17.66
N SER A 303 -19.71 -17.89 -18.84
CA SER A 303 -20.75 -17.79 -19.87
C SER A 303 -21.37 -19.08 -20.42
N PHE A 304 -20.94 -20.22 -19.92
CA PHE A 304 -21.18 -21.55 -20.48
C PHE A 304 -22.04 -22.42 -19.58
N TRP A 305 -22.29 -21.97 -18.36
CA TRP A 305 -23.02 -22.74 -17.39
C TRP A 305 -24.54 -22.53 -17.56
N PRO A 306 -25.34 -23.58 -17.32
CA PRO A 306 -26.79 -23.51 -17.52
C PRO A 306 -27.49 -22.64 -16.47
N GLN A 307 -26.81 -22.28 -15.38
CA GLN A 307 -27.34 -21.46 -14.30
C GLN A 307 -27.10 -19.99 -14.58
N TRP A 308 -27.98 -19.40 -15.38
CA TRP A 308 -27.88 -18.02 -15.85
C TRP A 308 -27.82 -16.97 -14.72
N ASP A 309 -28.35 -17.29 -13.54
CA ASP A 309 -28.33 -16.42 -12.36
C ASP A 309 -27.00 -16.46 -11.60
N GLU A 310 -26.14 -17.46 -11.83
CA GLU A 310 -24.82 -17.61 -11.19
C GLU A 310 -23.66 -17.11 -12.08
N ILE A 311 -23.96 -16.57 -13.27
CA ILE A 311 -22.94 -16.06 -14.19
C ILE A 311 -22.36 -14.73 -13.68
N LYS A 312 -21.05 -14.52 -13.91
CA LYS A 312 -20.31 -13.28 -13.59
C LYS A 312 -20.85 -12.02 -14.26
N VAL A 313 -20.64 -10.85 -13.64
CA VAL A 313 -21.02 -9.54 -14.21
C VAL A 313 -19.91 -8.98 -15.10
N GLY A 314 -20.24 -8.57 -16.32
CA GLY A 314 -19.33 -7.98 -17.29
C GLY A 314 -19.01 -6.49 -17.08
N ASP A 315 -18.17 -5.94 -17.96
CA ASP A 315 -17.69 -4.57 -17.90
C ASP A 315 -18.78 -3.53 -18.20
N GLY A 316 -19.11 -2.71 -17.20
CA GLY A 316 -20.22 -1.77 -17.26
C GLY A 316 -21.61 -2.41 -17.19
N GLN A 317 -21.70 -3.75 -17.17
CA GLN A 317 -22.95 -4.49 -17.07
C GLN A 317 -23.58 -4.28 -15.68
N TYR A 318 -24.91 -4.37 -15.62
CA TYR A 318 -25.66 -4.44 -14.37
C TYR A 318 -26.30 -5.81 -14.20
N HIS A 319 -26.12 -6.41 -13.03
CA HIS A 319 -26.95 -7.50 -12.54
C HIS A 319 -27.94 -6.96 -11.53
N HIS A 320 -29.20 -7.39 -11.66
CA HIS A 320 -30.26 -6.93 -10.77
C HIS A 320 -30.82 -8.07 -9.94
N TYR A 321 -31.04 -7.79 -8.66
CA TYR A 321 -31.61 -8.71 -7.70
C TYR A 321 -32.80 -8.07 -7.01
N LYS A 322 -33.66 -8.89 -6.41
CA LYS A 322 -34.81 -8.41 -5.66
C LYS A 322 -34.86 -9.04 -4.28
N VAL A 323 -35.27 -8.26 -3.30
CA VAL A 323 -35.66 -8.73 -1.97
C VAL A 323 -37.00 -8.15 -1.59
N THR A 324 -37.77 -8.90 -0.79
CA THR A 324 -39.02 -8.39 -0.21
C THR A 324 -38.80 -8.16 1.27
N VAL A 325 -38.70 -6.88 1.67
CA VAL A 325 -38.52 -6.50 3.07
C VAL A 325 -39.88 -6.45 3.77
N PRO A 326 -40.12 -7.27 4.81
CA PRO A 326 -41.38 -7.26 5.55
C PRO A 326 -41.63 -5.93 6.28
N SER A 327 -42.87 -5.69 6.70
CA SER A 327 -43.18 -4.58 7.59
C SER A 327 -42.50 -4.75 8.96
N GLY A 328 -42.01 -3.66 9.53
CA GLY A 328 -41.42 -3.65 10.88
C GLY A 328 -39.95 -4.07 10.94
N GLN A 329 -39.28 -4.29 9.80
CA GLN A 329 -37.83 -4.45 9.79
C GLN A 329 -37.16 -3.12 10.16
N ARG A 330 -36.14 -3.22 11.01
CA ARG A 330 -35.34 -2.09 11.45
C ARG A 330 -34.09 -1.93 10.59
N PHE A 331 -33.62 -2.98 9.94
CA PHE A 331 -32.43 -2.94 9.09
C PHE A 331 -32.65 -3.69 7.78
N LEU A 332 -32.05 -3.17 6.72
CA LEU A 332 -31.74 -3.89 5.49
C LEU A 332 -30.26 -3.68 5.20
N ARG A 333 -29.49 -4.76 5.19
CA ARG A 333 -28.06 -4.78 4.90
C ARG A 333 -27.81 -5.57 3.63
N ILE A 334 -27.01 -5.01 2.72
CA ILE A 334 -26.54 -5.65 1.50
C ILE A 334 -25.02 -5.70 1.56
N ASP A 335 -24.46 -6.91 1.55
CA ASP A 335 -23.02 -7.13 1.46
C ASP A 335 -22.67 -7.71 0.09
N LEU A 336 -21.74 -7.06 -0.59
CA LEU A 336 -21.17 -7.47 -1.86
C LEU A 336 -19.69 -7.79 -1.61
N GLY A 337 -19.24 -8.97 -2.00
CA GLY A 337 -17.85 -9.40 -1.93
C GLY A 337 -17.34 -9.87 -3.27
N THR A 338 -16.06 -9.67 -3.56
CA THR A 338 -15.37 -10.33 -4.66
C THR A 338 -13.96 -10.68 -4.23
N THR A 339 -13.40 -11.72 -4.85
CA THR A 339 -11.98 -12.05 -4.76
C THR A 339 -11.15 -11.40 -5.86
N ASP A 340 -11.79 -10.85 -6.88
CA ASP A 340 -11.13 -10.30 -8.04
C ASP A 340 -10.62 -8.87 -7.75
N PRO A 341 -9.54 -8.43 -8.41
CA PRO A 341 -8.97 -7.10 -8.20
C PRO A 341 -9.81 -5.97 -8.85
N PHE A 342 -11.00 -6.28 -9.38
CA PHE A 342 -11.85 -5.34 -10.10
C PHE A 342 -12.77 -4.56 -9.17
N ASP A 343 -13.19 -3.42 -9.68
CA ASP A 343 -14.13 -2.53 -9.03
C ASP A 343 -15.56 -2.99 -9.32
N LEU A 344 -16.36 -3.10 -8.26
CA LEU A 344 -17.80 -3.32 -8.35
C LEU A 344 -18.52 -2.16 -7.68
N HIS A 345 -19.65 -1.73 -8.24
CA HIS A 345 -20.53 -0.77 -7.59
C HIS A 345 -21.82 -1.44 -7.14
N LEU A 346 -22.40 -0.93 -6.05
CA LEU A 346 -23.62 -1.45 -5.44
C LEU A 346 -24.67 -0.34 -5.38
N PHE A 347 -25.87 -0.63 -5.89
CA PHE A 347 -27.01 0.27 -5.92
C PHE A 347 -28.22 -0.41 -5.26
N LEU A 348 -29.09 0.39 -4.64
CA LEU A 348 -30.29 -0.10 -4.00
C LEU A 348 -31.45 0.87 -4.24
N HIS A 349 -32.60 0.36 -4.67
CA HIS A 349 -33.81 1.16 -4.90
C HIS A 349 -35.05 0.44 -4.38
N ASN A 350 -35.95 1.17 -3.71
CA ASN A 350 -37.26 0.65 -3.31
C ASN A 350 -38.26 0.73 -4.48
N GLY A 351 -38.88 -0.40 -4.84
CA GLY A 351 -39.99 -0.49 -5.79
C GLY A 351 -39.65 -0.72 -7.26
N ASP A 352 -38.41 -0.48 -7.69
CA ASP A 352 -37.98 -0.64 -9.09
C ASP A 352 -36.47 -0.89 -9.18
N PHE A 353 -35.95 -1.29 -10.35
CA PHE A 353 -34.54 -1.57 -10.63
C PHE A 353 -33.61 -0.42 -10.23
N ALA A 354 -32.43 -0.78 -9.72
CA ALA A 354 -31.45 0.17 -9.19
C ALA A 354 -30.26 0.37 -10.14
N PHE A 355 -30.03 1.61 -10.54
CA PHE A 355 -28.92 2.03 -11.39
C PHE A 355 -28.17 3.23 -10.79
N LEU A 356 -27.07 3.65 -11.43
CA LEU A 356 -26.25 4.77 -10.96
C LEU A 356 -27.05 6.10 -10.94
N GLY A 357 -27.80 6.41 -11.99
CA GLY A 357 -28.64 7.62 -12.01
C GLY A 357 -30.05 7.42 -11.43
N TYR A 358 -30.39 6.21 -10.99
CA TYR A 358 -31.71 5.85 -10.47
C TYR A 358 -31.59 4.88 -9.28
N ASN A 359 -31.31 5.42 -8.09
CA ASN A 359 -31.22 4.65 -6.86
C ASN A 359 -31.69 5.43 -5.63
N THR A 360 -32.02 4.69 -4.57
CA THR A 360 -32.27 5.24 -3.23
C THR A 360 -30.97 5.39 -2.43
N ARG A 361 -30.05 4.43 -2.61
CA ARG A 361 -28.72 4.39 -1.98
C ARG A 361 -27.71 3.75 -2.92
N GLU A 362 -26.46 4.14 -2.77
CA GLU A 362 -25.35 3.59 -3.54
C GLU A 362 -24.05 3.53 -2.73
N VAL A 363 -23.18 2.60 -3.12
CA VAL A 363 -21.79 2.53 -2.68
C VAL A 363 -20.90 2.35 -3.92
N VAL A 364 -20.25 3.44 -4.32
CA VAL A 364 -19.37 3.52 -5.48
C VAL A 364 -17.91 3.73 -5.04
N GLY A 365 -16.95 3.49 -5.93
CA GLY A 365 -15.52 3.67 -5.68
C GLY A 365 -14.72 2.36 -5.77
N SER A 366 -13.41 2.46 -5.62
CA SER A 366 -12.47 1.36 -5.86
C SER A 366 -12.65 0.15 -4.94
N GLY A 367 -12.20 -1.03 -5.40
CA GLY A 367 -12.34 -2.34 -4.77
C GLY A 367 -13.72 -2.95 -5.03
N GLY A 368 -13.82 -4.28 -5.03
CA GLY A 368 -15.10 -4.94 -5.30
C GLY A 368 -15.92 -5.36 -4.07
N SER A 369 -15.39 -5.25 -2.86
CA SER A 369 -16.20 -5.42 -1.65
C SER A 369 -16.96 -4.13 -1.30
N LYS A 370 -18.28 -4.23 -1.11
CA LYS A 370 -19.17 -3.13 -0.71
C LYS A 370 -20.13 -3.60 0.38
N SER A 371 -20.55 -2.69 1.25
CA SER A 371 -21.61 -2.95 2.22
C SER A 371 -22.50 -1.72 2.33
N LEU A 372 -23.81 -1.92 2.32
CA LEU A 372 -24.82 -0.87 2.38
C LEU A 372 -25.85 -1.25 3.43
N VAL A 373 -26.12 -0.35 4.37
CA VAL A 373 -27.13 -0.54 5.42
C VAL A 373 -28.17 0.58 5.35
N ILE A 374 -29.44 0.20 5.41
CA ILE A 374 -30.58 1.11 5.57
C ILE A 374 -31.24 0.87 6.92
N ASP A 375 -31.32 1.95 7.71
CA ASP A 375 -32.10 1.98 8.95
C ASP A 375 -33.57 2.24 8.64
N ASN A 376 -34.44 1.44 9.26
CA ASN A 376 -35.90 1.44 9.11
C ASN A 376 -36.34 1.45 7.64
N PRO A 377 -35.92 0.46 6.83
CA PRO A 377 -36.29 0.40 5.42
C PRO A 377 -37.83 0.35 5.26
N PRO A 378 -38.42 1.12 4.34
CA PRO A 378 -39.78 0.88 3.89
C PRO A 378 -40.04 -0.59 3.56
N ALA A 379 -41.19 -1.09 3.99
CA ALA A 379 -41.64 -2.42 3.61
C ALA A 379 -41.93 -2.48 2.11
N GLY A 380 -41.72 -3.64 1.49
CA GLY A 380 -42.00 -3.88 0.09
C GLY A 380 -40.80 -4.40 -0.68
N GLU A 381 -40.88 -4.29 -2.01
CA GLU A 381 -39.84 -4.76 -2.91
C GLU A 381 -38.67 -3.78 -2.95
N TRP A 382 -37.47 -4.33 -2.88
CA TRP A 382 -36.22 -3.60 -3.05
C TRP A 382 -35.40 -4.30 -4.12
N PHE A 383 -34.86 -3.52 -5.04
CA PHE A 383 -33.99 -4.00 -6.09
C PHE A 383 -32.56 -3.58 -5.82
N ILE A 384 -31.65 -4.52 -5.98
CA ILE A 384 -30.22 -4.35 -5.79
C ILE A 384 -29.59 -4.38 -7.18
N GLY A 385 -28.80 -3.36 -7.52
CA GLY A 385 -28.00 -3.32 -8.75
C GLY A 385 -26.52 -3.57 -8.42
N VAL A 386 -25.91 -4.57 -9.04
CA VAL A 386 -24.46 -4.80 -8.99
C VAL A 386 -23.89 -4.43 -10.36
N LYS A 387 -22.92 -3.52 -10.41
CA LYS A 387 -22.29 -3.10 -11.67
C LYS A 387 -20.82 -3.46 -11.70
N GLY A 388 -20.37 -4.07 -12.79
CA GLY A 388 -18.95 -4.17 -13.13
C GLY A 388 -18.39 -2.78 -13.45
N ALA A 389 -17.64 -2.17 -12.52
CA ALA A 389 -17.17 -0.79 -12.66
C ALA A 389 -15.78 -0.68 -13.29
N SER A 390 -15.06 -1.80 -13.40
CA SER A 390 -13.83 -1.87 -14.18
C SER A 390 -14.11 -2.00 -15.68
N TYR A 391 -13.23 -1.40 -16.47
CA TYR A 391 -13.26 -1.41 -17.92
C TYR A 391 -11.88 -1.76 -18.45
N PRO A 392 -11.76 -2.42 -19.62
CA PRO A 392 -10.49 -2.48 -20.33
C PRO A 392 -10.01 -1.06 -20.67
N ASP A 393 -8.70 -0.83 -20.67
CA ASP A 393 -8.13 0.48 -21.02
C ASP A 393 -8.55 0.93 -22.44
N ALA A 394 -8.66 2.25 -22.63
CA ALA A 394 -9.50 3.02 -23.58
C ALA A 394 -9.58 2.63 -25.08
N ASN A 395 -8.97 1.54 -25.54
CA ASN A 395 -9.16 0.96 -26.87
C ASN A 395 -9.57 -0.50 -26.74
N TYR A 396 -10.88 -0.77 -26.58
CA TYR A 396 -11.43 -2.13 -26.58
C TYR A 396 -10.95 -2.98 -27.79
N ILE A 397 -10.72 -2.32 -28.93
CA ILE A 397 -10.24 -3.00 -30.15
C ILE A 397 -8.77 -3.45 -30.00
N ARG A 398 -7.93 -2.72 -29.25
CA ARG A 398 -6.49 -2.97 -29.11
C ARG A 398 -6.08 -3.71 -27.82
N ASN A 399 -6.96 -3.83 -26.83
CA ASN A 399 -6.79 -4.75 -25.70
C ASN A 399 -5.50 -4.56 -24.86
N ASP A 400 -5.10 -3.33 -24.58
CA ASP A 400 -3.92 -3.07 -23.75
C ASP A 400 -4.33 -3.01 -22.26
N GLY A 401 -4.38 -4.17 -21.57
CA GLY A 401 -4.54 -4.25 -20.10
C GLY A 401 -5.98 -4.41 -19.58
N GLY A 402 -6.14 -5.21 -18.52
CA GLY A 402 -7.44 -5.43 -17.84
C GLY A 402 -8.45 -6.26 -18.62
N ILE A 403 -8.02 -6.97 -19.68
CA ILE A 403 -8.89 -7.70 -20.62
C ILE A 403 -9.67 -8.85 -19.98
N GLU A 404 -9.21 -9.37 -18.86
CA GLU A 404 -9.87 -10.42 -18.10
C GLU A 404 -11.28 -10.01 -17.63
N VAL A 405 -11.54 -8.71 -17.45
CA VAL A 405 -12.87 -8.18 -17.11
C VAL A 405 -13.92 -8.47 -18.19
N LEU A 406 -13.51 -8.68 -19.44
CA LEU A 406 -14.39 -9.00 -20.57
C LEU A 406 -15.07 -10.36 -20.40
N ASN A 407 -14.50 -11.24 -19.58
CA ASN A 407 -15.06 -12.54 -19.23
C ASN A 407 -15.82 -12.51 -17.89
N GLY A 408 -16.03 -11.32 -17.32
CA GLY A 408 -16.81 -11.08 -16.13
C GLY A 408 -16.00 -11.07 -14.83
N ILE A 409 -16.59 -10.42 -13.84
CA ILE A 409 -16.11 -10.30 -12.46
C ILE A 409 -16.99 -11.20 -11.61
N GLY A 410 -16.36 -12.12 -10.87
CA GLY A 410 -17.08 -12.98 -9.94
C GLY A 410 -17.39 -12.29 -8.62
N TYR A 411 -18.55 -12.54 -8.03
CA TYR A 411 -18.89 -11.95 -6.74
C TYR A 411 -19.86 -12.78 -5.91
N SER A 412 -19.89 -12.49 -4.61
CA SER A 412 -20.90 -12.93 -3.65
C SER A 412 -21.80 -11.77 -3.25
N LEU A 413 -23.10 -12.01 -3.14
CA LEU A 413 -24.08 -11.01 -2.74
C LEU A 413 -24.99 -11.58 -1.65
N THR A 414 -25.06 -10.92 -0.50
CA THR A 414 -25.94 -11.29 0.61
C THR A 414 -26.83 -10.12 0.97
N ALA A 415 -28.13 -10.40 1.15
CA ALA A 415 -29.08 -9.44 1.66
C ALA A 415 -29.66 -9.94 3.00
N THR A 416 -29.50 -9.14 4.06
CA THR A 416 -30.00 -9.44 5.41
C THR A 416 -30.99 -8.37 5.83
N TRP A 417 -32.13 -8.78 6.38
CA TRP A 417 -33.08 -7.86 7.03
C TRP A 417 -33.54 -8.41 8.38
N SER A 418 -33.63 -7.52 9.36
CA SER A 418 -34.01 -7.86 10.74
C SER A 418 -34.72 -6.71 11.45
N ASP A 419 -35.55 -7.04 12.44
CA ASP A 419 -36.21 -6.12 13.38
C ASP A 419 -35.28 -5.76 14.57
N ALA A 420 -34.38 -6.66 14.93
CA ALA A 420 -33.31 -6.42 15.87
C ALA A 420 -32.14 -5.68 15.20
N PRO A 421 -31.51 -4.70 15.88
CA PRO A 421 -30.19 -4.26 15.48
C PRO A 421 -29.26 -5.45 15.37
N GLU A 422 -28.56 -5.55 14.24
CA GLU A 422 -27.27 -6.21 14.21
C GLU A 422 -26.49 -5.56 15.35
N CYS A 423 -26.43 -6.21 16.52
CA CYS A 423 -25.39 -5.88 17.44
C CYS A 423 -24.13 -6.41 16.80
N GLU A 424 -23.55 -5.57 15.95
CA GLU A 424 -22.16 -5.69 15.58
C GLU A 424 -21.41 -5.84 16.91
N THR A 425 -20.85 -7.02 17.16
CA THR A 425 -20.09 -7.25 18.38
C THR A 425 -18.90 -6.31 18.33
N GLN A 426 -19.03 -5.16 18.97
CA GLN A 426 -17.96 -4.18 18.95
C GLN A 426 -17.09 -4.44 20.15
N ILE A 427 -15.81 -4.71 19.93
CA ILE A 427 -14.83 -4.68 21.01
C ILE A 427 -14.70 -3.21 21.41
N VAL A 428 -15.13 -2.89 22.63
CA VAL A 428 -15.18 -1.52 23.16
C VAL A 428 -13.85 -1.17 23.84
N GLY A 429 -13.18 -2.16 24.42
CA GLY A 429 -11.94 -1.96 25.16
C GLY A 429 -11.20 -3.25 25.48
N ALA A 430 -9.91 -3.11 25.72
CA ALA A 430 -9.08 -4.15 26.32
C ALA A 430 -8.24 -3.52 27.43
N THR A 431 -8.12 -4.20 28.56
CA THR A 431 -7.30 -3.76 29.69
C THR A 431 -6.38 -4.90 30.11
N LEU A 432 -5.10 -4.58 30.29
CA LEU A 432 -4.16 -5.45 30.96
C LEU A 432 -3.96 -4.98 32.39
N PHE A 433 -4.04 -5.90 33.35
CA PHE A 433 -3.81 -5.60 34.75
C PHE A 433 -2.34 -5.80 35.11
N GLY A 434 -1.77 -4.80 35.80
CA GLY A 434 -0.37 -4.78 36.26
C GLY A 434 0.50 -3.84 35.42
N ASN A 435 1.32 -3.03 36.07
CA ASN A 435 2.22 -2.08 35.39
C ASN A 435 3.57 -2.72 35.02
N HIS A 436 3.98 -3.73 35.78
CA HIS A 436 5.20 -4.49 35.62
C HIS A 436 4.91 -5.97 35.84
N ILE A 437 5.35 -6.83 34.92
CA ILE A 437 5.15 -8.27 35.00
C ILE A 437 6.47 -8.95 34.71
N CYS A 438 6.77 -9.98 35.50
CA CYS A 438 8.00 -10.74 35.35
C CYS A 438 7.76 -11.95 34.43
N ARG A 439 8.81 -12.36 33.71
CA ARG A 439 8.72 -13.51 32.81
C ARG A 439 8.27 -14.76 33.57
N GLY A 440 7.27 -15.46 33.04
CA GLY A 440 6.71 -16.67 33.65
C GLY A 440 5.51 -16.42 34.57
N GLU A 441 5.16 -15.17 34.85
CA GLU A 441 3.92 -14.84 35.56
C GLU A 441 2.69 -14.88 34.63
N SER A 442 1.53 -15.06 35.24
CA SER A 442 0.24 -14.97 34.55
C SER A 442 -0.19 -13.52 34.42
N LEU A 443 -0.36 -13.06 33.18
CA LEU A 443 -0.94 -11.77 32.84
C LEU A 443 -2.47 -11.89 32.86
N SER A 444 -3.13 -11.10 33.71
CA SER A 444 -4.59 -11.00 33.73
C SER A 444 -5.06 -9.90 32.79
N TYR A 445 -6.17 -10.13 32.11
CA TYR A 445 -6.76 -9.19 31.16
C TYR A 445 -8.28 -9.15 31.26
N GLU A 446 -8.86 -8.05 30.78
CA GLU A 446 -10.29 -7.88 30.59
C GLU A 446 -10.57 -7.29 29.20
N VAL A 447 -11.49 -7.89 28.46
CA VAL A 447 -11.97 -7.39 27.16
C VAL A 447 -13.43 -7.00 27.30
N THR A 448 -13.75 -5.72 27.10
CA THR A 448 -15.13 -5.24 27.09
C THR A 448 -15.67 -5.32 25.67
N ALA A 449 -16.76 -6.07 25.48
CA ALA A 449 -17.42 -6.21 24.19
C ALA A 449 -18.91 -5.88 24.31
N ALA A 450 -19.45 -5.17 23.32
CA ALA A 450 -20.88 -4.99 23.13
C ALA A 450 -21.42 -6.12 22.23
N ALA A 451 -21.38 -7.37 22.72
CA ALA A 451 -21.93 -8.52 22.00
C ALA A 451 -23.43 -8.69 22.31
N CYS A 452 -24.30 -9.03 21.35
CA CYS A 452 -25.69 -9.44 21.64
C CYS A 452 -25.98 -10.93 21.41
N ALA A 453 -25.03 -11.68 20.85
CA ALA A 453 -25.06 -13.14 20.83
C ALA A 453 -23.84 -13.70 21.57
N ALA A 454 -24.08 -14.57 22.55
CA ALA A 454 -23.00 -15.32 23.19
C ALA A 454 -22.42 -16.32 22.17
N GLY A 455 -21.13 -16.22 21.83
CA GLY A 455 -20.50 -17.25 20.99
C GLY A 455 -19.45 -16.78 19.97
N GLU A 456 -19.36 -15.49 19.64
CA GLU A 456 -18.38 -15.01 18.67
C GLU A 456 -16.95 -15.08 19.21
N ARG A 457 -15.99 -15.46 18.36
CA ARG A 457 -14.59 -15.67 18.74
C ARG A 457 -13.74 -14.48 18.33
N ALA A 458 -13.08 -13.85 19.29
CA ALA A 458 -11.98 -12.92 19.06
C ALA A 458 -10.63 -13.63 19.20
N THR A 459 -9.62 -13.17 18.47
CA THR A 459 -8.23 -13.61 18.64
C THR A 459 -7.46 -12.66 19.54
N LEU A 460 -6.61 -13.23 20.39
CA LEU A 460 -5.81 -12.50 21.36
C LEU A 460 -4.32 -12.65 21.02
N ALA A 461 -3.61 -11.52 20.95
CA ALA A 461 -2.17 -11.50 20.73
C ALA A 461 -1.49 -10.47 21.62
N LEU A 462 -0.34 -10.81 22.20
CA LEU A 462 0.53 -9.84 22.83
C LEU A 462 1.40 -9.19 21.74
N VAL A 463 1.36 -7.87 21.65
CA VAL A 463 2.15 -7.09 20.69
C VAL A 463 3.17 -6.22 21.40
N ASN A 464 4.36 -6.07 20.82
CA ASN A 464 5.39 -5.17 21.35
C ASN A 464 5.08 -3.69 21.00
N SER A 465 5.91 -2.76 21.45
CA SER A 465 5.79 -1.32 21.15
C SER A 465 5.83 -0.95 19.66
N SER A 466 6.32 -1.85 18.79
CA SER A 466 6.29 -1.67 17.33
C SER A 466 5.04 -2.29 16.67
N GLY A 467 4.10 -2.81 17.45
CA GLY A 467 2.87 -3.46 16.97
C GLY A 467 3.05 -4.88 16.44
N GLN A 468 4.26 -5.45 16.52
CA GLN A 468 4.55 -6.81 16.09
C GLN A 468 4.05 -7.81 17.12
N VAL A 469 3.46 -8.91 16.65
CA VAL A 469 3.00 -10.01 17.52
C VAL A 469 4.22 -10.69 18.14
N ALA A 470 4.32 -10.58 19.46
CA ALA A 470 5.35 -11.24 20.25
C ALA A 470 4.91 -12.62 20.72
N GLN A 471 3.61 -12.82 20.97
CA GLN A 471 3.03 -14.10 21.36
C GLN A 471 1.54 -14.15 21.00
N ASN A 472 1.09 -15.25 20.38
CA ASN A 472 -0.34 -15.53 20.21
C ASN A 472 -0.89 -16.15 21.51
N LEU A 473 -2.00 -15.61 22.00
CA LEU A 473 -2.61 -15.99 23.29
C LEU A 473 -3.85 -16.86 23.11
N GLY A 474 -4.29 -17.10 21.86
CA GLY A 474 -5.40 -17.99 21.52
C GLY A 474 -6.64 -17.21 21.08
N SER A 475 -7.82 -17.77 21.39
CA SER A 475 -9.11 -17.18 21.08
C SER A 475 -10.00 -17.07 22.32
N LEU A 476 -10.84 -16.04 22.36
CA LEU A 476 -11.79 -15.74 23.42
C LEU A 476 -13.20 -15.74 22.84
N THR A 477 -14.11 -16.50 23.44
CA THR A 477 -15.53 -16.38 23.13
C THR A 477 -16.09 -15.15 23.84
N LEU A 478 -16.56 -14.16 23.09
CA LEU A 478 -17.10 -12.92 23.62
C LEU A 478 -18.53 -13.13 24.14
N GLN A 479 -18.76 -12.62 25.35
CA GLN A 479 -20.08 -12.36 25.92
C GLN A 479 -20.28 -10.86 26.04
N SER A 480 -21.54 -10.42 26.11
CA SER A 480 -21.89 -9.02 26.36
C SER A 480 -21.28 -8.55 27.69
N GLY A 481 -20.56 -7.43 27.67
CA GLY A 481 -19.90 -6.87 28.85
C GLY A 481 -18.43 -7.26 28.98
N ALA A 482 -17.97 -7.46 30.22
CA ALA A 482 -16.57 -7.70 30.54
C ALA A 482 -16.21 -9.20 30.45
N ASN A 483 -15.23 -9.52 29.61
CA ASN A 483 -14.69 -10.86 29.43
C ASN A 483 -13.29 -10.92 30.03
N ALA A 484 -13.17 -11.47 31.23
CA ALA A 484 -11.90 -11.59 31.95
C ALA A 484 -11.20 -12.92 31.66
N GLY A 485 -9.87 -12.89 31.61
CA GLY A 485 -9.05 -14.08 31.47
C GLY A 485 -7.64 -13.88 32.00
N SER A 486 -6.86 -14.96 32.05
CA SER A 486 -5.44 -14.91 32.41
C SER A 486 -4.63 -15.76 31.44
N VAL A 487 -3.43 -15.30 31.08
CA VAL A 487 -2.52 -16.04 30.20
C VAL A 487 -1.12 -16.07 30.78
N THR A 488 -0.49 -17.23 30.78
CA THR A 488 0.90 -17.36 31.19
C THR A 488 1.83 -16.89 30.07
N LEU A 489 2.71 -15.95 30.39
CA LEU A 489 3.64 -15.38 29.42
C LEU A 489 4.77 -16.37 29.10
N SER A 490 5.14 -16.46 27.82
CA SER A 490 6.26 -17.30 27.41
C SER A 490 7.59 -16.75 27.95
N THR A 491 8.50 -17.66 28.32
CA THR A 491 9.81 -17.30 28.89
C THR A 491 10.75 -16.60 27.88
N GLY A 492 10.42 -16.66 26.58
CA GLY A 492 11.19 -16.09 25.48
C GLY A 492 10.91 -14.60 25.16
N LEU A 493 9.95 -13.96 25.85
CA LEU A 493 9.65 -12.54 25.61
C LEU A 493 10.84 -11.65 26.00
N ARG A 494 11.16 -10.64 25.19
CA ARG A 494 12.23 -9.67 25.50
C ARG A 494 11.75 -8.70 26.58
N GLU A 495 12.67 -8.02 27.24
CA GLU A 495 12.31 -6.90 28.12
C GLU A 495 11.79 -5.73 27.28
N GLY A 496 10.67 -5.12 27.67
CA GLY A 496 10.05 -4.04 26.93
C GLY A 496 8.57 -3.83 27.23
N GLY A 497 7.97 -2.86 26.55
CA GLY A 497 6.53 -2.57 26.62
C GLY A 497 5.73 -3.47 25.68
N TYR A 498 4.63 -4.01 26.20
CA TYR A 498 3.72 -4.91 25.50
C TYR A 498 2.27 -4.50 25.71
N SER A 499 1.42 -4.67 24.71
CA SER A 499 -0.03 -4.46 24.83
C SER A 499 -0.77 -5.71 24.37
N LEU A 500 -1.98 -5.92 24.89
CA LEU A 500 -2.88 -6.94 24.38
C LEU A 500 -3.61 -6.39 23.16
N ARG A 501 -3.48 -7.07 22.02
CA ARG A 501 -4.28 -6.83 20.83
C ARG A 501 -5.39 -7.86 20.75
N VAL A 502 -6.63 -7.38 20.69
CA VAL A 502 -7.82 -8.19 20.45
C VAL A 502 -8.27 -7.90 19.02
N THR A 503 -8.55 -8.95 18.25
CA THR A 503 -9.10 -8.84 16.89
C THR A 503 -10.39 -9.64 16.81
N ASP A 504 -11.51 -9.01 16.45
CA ASP A 504 -12.79 -9.71 16.25
C ASP A 504 -12.83 -10.48 14.91
N ALA A 505 -13.97 -11.14 14.64
CA ALA A 505 -14.17 -11.95 13.44
C ALA A 505 -14.16 -11.10 12.16
N GLU A 506 -14.58 -9.84 12.26
CA GLU A 506 -14.57 -8.86 11.17
C GLU A 506 -13.20 -8.20 10.97
N GLY A 507 -12.21 -8.53 11.81
CA GLY A 507 -10.84 -8.06 11.69
C GLY A 507 -10.56 -6.69 12.34
N ARG A 508 -11.53 -6.11 13.06
CA ARG A 508 -11.35 -4.84 13.80
C ARG A 508 -10.48 -5.10 15.03
N ARG A 509 -9.67 -4.11 15.41
CA ARG A 509 -8.60 -4.28 16.40
C ARG A 509 -8.71 -3.26 17.52
N VAL A 510 -8.57 -3.73 18.76
CA VAL A 510 -8.40 -2.88 19.95
C VAL A 510 -7.12 -3.30 20.66
N ALA A 511 -6.35 -2.32 21.13
CA ALA A 511 -5.16 -2.54 21.94
C ALA A 511 -5.39 -2.06 23.37
N SER A 512 -4.85 -2.78 24.34
CA SER A 512 -4.89 -2.38 25.74
C SER A 512 -3.88 -1.28 26.07
N ASN A 513 -3.97 -0.79 27.31
CA ASN A 513 -2.83 -0.12 27.95
C ASN A 513 -1.56 -1.01 27.91
N PRO A 514 -0.38 -0.40 27.71
CA PRO A 514 0.87 -1.15 27.69
C PRO A 514 1.30 -1.57 29.11
N VAL A 515 1.90 -2.76 29.21
CA VAL A 515 2.55 -3.31 30.39
C VAL A 515 4.03 -3.54 30.09
N THR A 516 4.90 -3.26 31.06
CA THR A 516 6.34 -3.52 30.88
C THR A 516 6.70 -4.91 31.38
N ILE A 517 7.17 -5.77 30.48
CA ILE A 517 7.78 -7.05 30.85
C ILE A 517 9.25 -6.78 31.20
N ARG A 518 9.66 -7.15 32.41
CA ARG A 518 11.04 -7.01 32.88
C ARG A 518 11.77 -8.35 32.83
N ALA A 519 13.07 -8.31 32.54
CA ALA A 519 13.91 -9.48 32.78
C ALA A 519 14.04 -9.70 34.29
N MET A 520 13.95 -10.95 34.73
CA MET A 520 14.28 -11.28 36.11
C MET A 520 15.78 -11.08 36.30
N ALA A 521 16.17 -10.15 37.15
CA ALA A 521 17.57 -9.90 37.50
C ALA A 521 17.74 -9.95 39.01
N ILE A 522 18.77 -10.69 39.45
CA ILE A 522 19.25 -10.69 40.83
C ILE A 522 20.52 -9.86 40.83
N THR A 523 20.54 -8.78 41.62
CA THR A 523 21.77 -8.04 41.88
C THR A 523 22.28 -8.48 43.24
N ALA A 524 23.53 -8.94 43.32
CA ALA A 524 24.17 -9.29 44.57
C ALA A 524 25.42 -8.40 44.76
N THR A 525 25.67 -7.98 45.99
CA THR A 525 26.82 -7.17 46.39
C THR A 525 27.37 -7.70 47.71
N THR A 526 28.68 -7.63 47.88
CA THR A 526 29.35 -7.95 49.15
C THR A 526 29.72 -6.66 49.88
N ASN A 527 29.85 -6.71 51.21
CA ASN A 527 30.30 -5.57 52.03
C ASN A 527 31.79 -5.18 51.84
N GLY A 528 32.49 -5.79 50.89
CA GLY A 528 33.89 -5.55 50.56
C GLY A 528 34.36 -6.46 49.43
N THR A 529 35.55 -6.18 48.89
CA THR A 529 36.20 -7.01 47.86
C THR A 529 37.43 -7.76 48.39
N ARG A 530 37.86 -7.44 49.62
CA ARG A 530 38.96 -8.11 50.34
C ARG A 530 38.58 -8.36 51.78
N PHE A 531 38.92 -9.54 52.27
CA PHE A 531 38.56 -10.00 53.61
C PHE A 531 39.76 -10.65 54.28
N GLU A 532 39.89 -10.47 55.59
CA GLU A 532 40.89 -11.17 56.39
C GLU A 532 40.32 -12.55 56.83
N PRO A 533 41.17 -13.56 57.08
CA PRO A 533 40.72 -14.80 57.72
C PRO A 533 39.96 -14.51 59.01
N ASN A 534 38.86 -15.24 59.22
CA ASN A 534 37.91 -15.10 60.33
C ASN A 534 37.08 -13.79 60.34
N SER A 535 37.07 -13.01 59.26
CA SER A 535 36.17 -11.86 59.12
C SER A 535 34.76 -12.26 58.64
N THR A 536 33.79 -11.38 58.85
CA THR A 536 32.41 -11.57 58.39
C THR A 536 32.20 -10.95 57.01
N LEU A 537 31.83 -11.80 56.06
CA LEU A 537 31.44 -11.42 54.71
C LEU A 537 29.91 -11.34 54.64
N ARG A 538 29.38 -10.14 54.42
CA ARG A 538 27.95 -9.91 54.24
C ARG A 538 27.64 -9.90 52.75
N LEU A 539 26.80 -10.84 52.31
CA LEU A 539 26.21 -10.84 50.99
C LEU A 539 24.83 -10.20 51.06
N GLU A 540 24.63 -9.14 50.31
CA GLU A 540 23.35 -8.49 50.12
C GLU A 540 22.86 -8.78 48.71
N TRP A 541 21.60 -9.19 48.53
CA TRP A 541 21.01 -9.36 47.21
C TRP A 541 19.59 -8.84 47.14
N GLN A 542 19.24 -8.36 45.95
CA GLN A 542 17.90 -7.88 45.64
C GLN A 542 17.45 -8.49 44.31
N ALA A 543 16.30 -9.15 44.33
CA ALA A 543 15.60 -9.55 43.12
C ALA A 543 14.79 -8.35 42.61
N ARG A 544 14.86 -8.06 41.30
CA ARG A 544 14.07 -6.99 40.65
C ARG A 544 12.61 -7.37 40.38
N CYS A 545 12.21 -8.58 40.75
CA CYS A 545 10.91 -9.19 40.50
C CYS A 545 10.42 -9.86 41.78
N ASP A 546 9.10 -9.94 41.94
CA ASP A 546 8.43 -10.55 43.09
C ASP A 546 8.84 -12.01 43.17
N PHE A 547 9.72 -12.29 44.13
CA PHE A 547 10.27 -13.60 44.37
C PHE A 547 10.12 -13.91 45.85
N ALA A 548 8.96 -14.45 46.21
CA ALA A 548 8.74 -15.13 47.47
C ALA A 548 9.18 -16.59 47.30
N GLY A 549 10.40 -16.90 47.72
CA GLY A 549 10.91 -18.26 47.58
C GLY A 549 12.22 -18.54 48.29
N GLN A 550 12.57 -19.82 48.32
CA GLN A 550 13.87 -20.26 48.83
C GLN A 550 14.98 -19.84 47.86
N THR A 551 16.02 -19.21 48.40
CA THR A 551 17.25 -18.86 47.70
C THR A 551 18.40 -19.69 48.29
N LEU A 552 19.03 -20.49 47.44
CA LEU A 552 20.23 -21.25 47.76
C LEU A 552 21.45 -20.43 47.36
N ILE A 553 22.28 -20.10 48.34
CA ILE A 553 23.54 -19.39 48.15
C ILE A 553 24.68 -20.37 48.39
N THR A 554 25.59 -20.47 47.44
CA THR A 554 26.82 -21.27 47.58
C THR A 554 28.03 -20.36 47.47
N LEU A 555 28.96 -20.49 48.42
CA LEU A 555 30.28 -19.90 48.35
C LEU A 555 31.24 -20.94 47.80
N ARG A 556 32.07 -20.54 46.83
CA ARG A 556 32.99 -21.43 46.14
C ARG A 556 34.39 -20.85 46.11
N ASP A 557 35.39 -21.73 46.23
CA ASP A 557 36.79 -21.36 46.07
C ASP A 557 37.17 -21.18 44.59
N GLU A 558 38.41 -20.76 44.35
CA GLU A 558 39.00 -20.56 43.02
C GLU A 558 39.00 -21.80 42.12
N ASN A 559 38.88 -23.00 42.70
CA ASN A 559 38.78 -24.28 41.98
C ASN A 559 37.31 -24.68 41.73
N HIS A 560 36.39 -23.76 41.96
CA HIS A 560 34.95 -23.96 41.87
C HIS A 560 34.34 -24.95 42.87
N ARG A 561 35.05 -25.27 43.94
CA ARG A 561 34.61 -26.19 44.99
C ARG A 561 33.73 -25.44 45.99
N GLU A 562 32.58 -26.03 46.34
CA GLU A 562 31.68 -25.46 47.34
C GLU A 562 32.32 -25.53 48.73
N VAL A 563 32.54 -24.37 49.34
CA VAL A 563 33.14 -24.24 50.68
C VAL A 563 32.12 -23.82 51.74
N ALA A 564 30.98 -23.25 51.32
CA ALA A 564 29.82 -23.02 52.19
C ALA A 564 28.52 -23.03 51.39
N ARG A 565 27.42 -23.38 52.06
CA ARG A 565 26.06 -23.43 51.50
C ARG A 565 25.05 -22.91 52.51
N VAL A 566 24.15 -22.06 52.04
CA VAL A 566 23.06 -21.50 52.85
C VAL A 566 21.77 -21.56 52.05
N LEU A 567 20.69 -22.00 52.68
CA LEU A 567 19.33 -21.88 52.17
C LEU A 567 18.61 -20.84 53.01
N THR A 568 18.11 -19.79 52.37
CA THR A 568 17.40 -18.70 53.04
C THR A 568 16.07 -18.44 52.34
N ASN A 569 15.07 -17.99 53.11
CA ASN A 569 13.81 -17.53 52.54
C ASN A 569 13.98 -16.07 52.19
N SER A 570 13.88 -15.73 50.90
CA SER A 570 13.87 -14.33 50.46
C SER A 570 12.45 -13.78 50.59
N SER A 571 12.30 -12.60 51.19
CA SER A 571 11.03 -11.87 51.22
C SER A 571 10.88 -10.98 50.00
N ASP A 572 9.65 -10.81 49.52
CA ASP A 572 9.32 -9.92 48.40
C ASP A 572 9.79 -8.47 48.66
N TYR A 573 10.33 -7.83 47.62
CA TYR A 573 10.79 -6.43 47.55
C TYR A 573 11.92 -5.98 48.50
N GLY A 574 12.37 -6.81 49.44
CA GLY A 574 13.40 -6.47 50.42
C GLY A 574 14.83 -6.68 49.91
N LEU A 575 15.76 -5.82 50.37
CA LEU A 575 17.19 -6.14 50.36
C LEU A 575 17.40 -7.34 51.29
N ASN A 576 17.71 -8.50 50.73
CA ASN A 576 18.00 -9.70 51.51
C ASN A 576 19.49 -9.70 51.88
N GLN A 577 19.82 -10.16 53.09
CA GLN A 577 21.20 -10.18 53.56
C GLN A 577 21.53 -11.52 54.22
N HIS A 578 22.78 -11.98 54.05
CA HIS A 578 23.31 -13.13 54.77
C HIS A 578 24.78 -12.93 55.12
N ASP A 579 25.15 -13.29 56.35
CA ASP A 579 26.50 -13.16 56.88
C ASP A 579 27.21 -14.53 56.85
N PHE A 580 28.32 -14.60 56.13
CA PHE A 580 29.25 -15.73 56.11
C PHE A 580 30.43 -15.44 57.03
N LEU A 581 30.74 -16.37 57.94
CA LEU A 581 32.00 -16.35 58.68
C LEU A 581 33.10 -17.03 57.83
N LEU A 582 34.13 -16.27 57.44
CA LEU A 582 35.18 -16.74 56.54
C LEU A 582 36.29 -17.47 57.29
N ASN A 583 36.16 -18.78 57.48
CA ASN A 583 37.22 -19.63 58.06
C ASN A 583 38.08 -20.33 57.00
N GLN A 584 38.08 -19.82 55.76
CA GLN A 584 38.73 -20.45 54.62
C GLN A 584 40.15 -19.89 54.40
N PRO A 585 41.08 -20.67 53.81
CA PRO A 585 42.44 -20.21 53.54
C PRO A 585 42.47 -19.01 52.56
N PRO A 586 43.57 -18.22 52.53
CA PRO A 586 43.76 -17.15 51.56
C PRO A 586 43.55 -17.63 50.12
N GLY A 587 42.80 -16.88 49.32
CA GLY A 587 42.43 -17.29 47.96
C GLY A 587 41.32 -16.43 47.36
N ASN A 588 41.00 -16.68 46.08
CA ASN A 588 39.84 -16.06 45.44
C ASN A 588 38.59 -16.91 45.66
N TYR A 589 37.48 -16.25 45.95
CA TYR A 589 36.20 -16.90 46.17
C TYR A 589 35.11 -16.21 45.37
N TYR A 590 34.05 -16.94 45.06
CA TYR A 590 32.89 -16.42 44.36
C TYR A 590 31.59 -17.02 44.88
N PHE A 591 30.50 -16.30 44.67
CA PHE A 591 29.17 -16.76 45.05
C PHE A 591 28.37 -17.23 43.86
N ARG A 592 27.48 -18.18 44.12
CA ARG A 592 26.46 -18.61 43.17
C ARG A 592 25.11 -18.66 43.87
N LEU A 593 24.15 -17.94 43.30
CA LEU A 593 22.79 -17.83 43.83
C LEU A 593 21.83 -18.62 42.94
N TYR A 594 21.04 -19.47 43.56
CA TYR A 594 19.94 -20.20 42.95
C TYR A 594 18.64 -19.78 43.63
N ALA A 595 17.87 -18.93 42.98
CA ALA A 595 16.46 -18.74 43.31
C ALA A 595 15.67 -19.79 42.53
N ALA A 596 14.57 -20.33 43.05
CA ALA A 596 13.83 -21.49 42.51
C ALA A 596 13.30 -21.38 41.05
N SER A 597 13.68 -20.37 40.27
CA SER A 597 13.46 -20.26 38.82
C SER A 597 14.61 -19.56 38.04
N ILE A 598 15.74 -19.22 38.69
CA ILE A 598 16.86 -18.48 38.09
C ILE A 598 18.19 -19.00 38.65
N SER A 599 19.15 -19.31 37.77
CA SER A 599 20.55 -19.48 38.13
C SER A 599 21.36 -18.25 37.70
N GLY A 600 22.17 -17.70 38.61
CA GLY A 600 23.09 -16.60 38.31
C GLY A 600 24.42 -16.77 39.04
N ASP A 601 25.52 -16.55 38.32
CA ASP A 601 26.88 -16.53 38.87
C ASP A 601 27.30 -15.06 39.02
N SER A 602 27.79 -14.61 40.18
CA SER A 602 28.29 -13.24 40.32
C SER A 602 29.30 -13.01 41.46
N ASN A 603 30.13 -11.98 41.23
CA ASN A 603 31.16 -11.34 42.06
C ASN A 603 32.32 -12.20 42.61
N MET A 604 33.54 -11.71 42.36
CA MET A 604 34.82 -12.30 42.80
C MET A 604 35.40 -11.44 43.93
N PHE A 605 35.93 -12.07 44.98
CA PHE A 605 36.63 -11.38 46.08
C PHE A 605 37.85 -12.19 46.56
N THR A 606 38.79 -11.55 47.27
CA THR A 606 40.06 -12.15 47.68
C THR A 606 40.23 -12.14 49.21
N ILE A 607 40.75 -13.23 49.79
CA ILE A 607 41.18 -13.28 51.20
C ILE A 607 42.71 -13.13 51.28
N GLY A 608 43.22 -12.15 52.05
CA GLY A 608 44.67 -11.84 52.16
C GLY A 608 45.19 -11.80 53.61
N GLU A 609 46.50 -11.59 53.81
CA GLU A 609 47.13 -11.33 55.12
C GLU A 609 47.51 -9.83 55.27
N PRO A 610 47.54 -9.26 56.51
CA PRO A 610 47.84 -7.84 56.72
C PRO A 610 49.36 -7.56 56.69
N SER A 611 49.83 -6.56 55.93
CA SER A 611 51.26 -6.16 55.88
C SER A 611 51.51 -4.65 55.70
N ILE A 612 52.43 -4.11 56.52
CA ILE A 612 53.00 -2.72 56.62
C ILE A 612 52.17 -1.71 57.44
N GLU A 613 52.70 -1.30 58.62
CA GLU A 613 51.95 -0.47 59.59
C GLU A 613 52.20 1.06 59.56
N ASN A 614 53.40 1.63 59.28
CA ASN A 614 53.56 3.11 59.19
C ASN A 614 54.61 3.61 58.15
N LEU A 615 54.23 4.59 57.31
CA LEU A 615 55.14 5.34 56.42
C LEU A 615 55.15 6.81 56.88
N VAL A 616 56.20 7.26 57.56
CA VAL A 616 56.30 8.61 58.14
C VAL A 616 57.25 9.47 57.30
N THR A 617 56.74 10.49 56.62
CA THR A 617 57.56 11.47 55.91
C THR A 617 57.61 12.79 56.70
N THR A 618 58.81 13.30 57.00
CA THR A 618 59.01 14.69 57.40
C THR A 618 59.89 15.36 56.35
N ALA A 619 59.35 16.38 55.67
CA ALA A 619 60.10 17.17 54.69
C ALA A 619 59.98 18.65 55.06
N THR A 620 61.12 19.30 55.30
CA THR A 620 61.19 20.76 55.53
C THR A 620 61.79 21.40 54.27
N PRO A 621 61.06 22.24 53.51
CA PRO A 621 61.57 22.77 52.25
C PRO A 621 62.45 24.00 52.49
N VAL A 622 63.71 23.95 52.05
CA VAL A 622 64.58 25.13 51.92
C VAL A 622 65.29 25.10 50.57
N ALA A 623 64.75 25.86 49.61
CA ALA A 623 65.28 26.20 48.28
C ALA A 623 65.59 25.05 47.27
N PRO A 624 65.53 25.31 45.94
CA PRO A 624 65.71 24.28 44.92
C PRO A 624 67.17 23.81 44.86
N GLY A 625 67.41 22.51 45.09
CA GLY A 625 68.72 21.88 44.85
C GLY A 625 69.26 20.92 45.93
N PHE A 626 68.52 20.62 47.01
CA PHE A 626 69.00 19.73 48.09
C PHE A 626 68.22 18.41 48.21
N PRO A 627 68.83 17.35 48.78
CA PRO A 627 68.21 16.03 48.86
C PRO A 627 67.08 15.94 49.91
N PHE A 628 66.10 15.07 49.66
CA PHE A 628 65.03 14.70 50.60
C PHE A 628 65.37 13.37 51.26
N VAL A 629 65.11 13.29 52.56
CA VAL A 629 65.32 12.10 53.40
C VAL A 629 63.97 11.46 53.68
N VAL A 630 63.81 10.18 53.37
CA VAL A 630 62.59 9.40 53.64
C VAL A 630 62.93 8.31 54.65
N ASN A 631 62.18 8.26 55.75
CA ASN A 631 62.27 7.21 56.76
C ASN A 631 61.06 6.27 56.64
N TRP A 632 61.26 4.97 56.82
CA TRP A 632 60.17 4.00 56.88
C TRP A 632 60.48 2.85 57.84
N ASP A 633 59.47 2.34 58.55
CA ASP A 633 59.59 1.18 59.45
C ASP A 633 59.09 -0.10 58.77
N ALA A 634 59.90 -1.15 58.83
CA ALA A 634 59.50 -2.52 58.47
C ALA A 634 59.43 -3.40 59.73
N THR A 635 58.30 -4.08 59.93
CA THR A 635 58.11 -5.06 61.03
C THR A 635 58.72 -6.42 60.67
N ALA A 636 59.06 -7.23 61.69
CA ALA A 636 59.80 -8.49 61.57
C ALA A 636 59.29 -9.44 60.48
N GLY A 637 60.20 -10.01 59.67
CA GLY A 637 59.90 -11.04 58.65
C GLY A 637 60.30 -10.74 57.20
N PHE A 638 61.02 -9.64 56.92
CA PHE A 638 61.33 -9.17 55.56
C PHE A 638 62.80 -9.28 55.11
N ASP A 639 63.59 -10.21 55.66
CA ASP A 639 64.97 -10.44 55.19
C ASP A 639 64.96 -10.89 53.71
N GLY A 640 65.50 -10.03 52.82
CA GLY A 640 65.67 -10.32 51.38
C GLY A 640 64.61 -9.72 50.43
N VAL A 641 63.65 -8.93 50.91
CA VAL A 641 62.64 -8.27 50.04
C VAL A 641 63.12 -6.89 49.57
N THR A 642 63.04 -6.65 48.27
CA THR A 642 63.40 -5.38 47.64
C THR A 642 62.20 -4.44 47.49
N ALA A 643 62.37 -3.18 47.87
CA ALA A 643 61.36 -2.13 47.63
C ALA A 643 61.72 -1.27 46.41
N SER A 644 60.68 -0.72 45.78
CA SER A 644 60.78 0.37 44.80
C SER A 644 60.05 1.61 45.32
N LEU A 645 60.66 2.77 45.16
CA LEU A 645 60.12 4.05 45.61
C LEU A 645 59.89 4.94 44.39
N SER A 646 58.67 5.44 44.22
CA SER A 646 58.28 6.30 43.10
C SER A 646 57.52 7.54 43.55
N LEU A 647 57.72 8.64 42.84
CA LEU A 647 57.02 9.89 43.02
C LEU A 647 55.88 9.98 42.01
N HIS A 648 54.69 10.35 42.45
CA HIS A 648 53.49 10.50 41.65
C HIS A 648 52.89 11.89 41.83
N TYR A 649 52.14 12.36 40.84
CA TYR A 649 51.22 13.49 41.00
C TYR A 649 50.06 13.07 41.91
N ALA A 650 49.32 14.04 42.46
CA ALA A 650 48.18 13.79 43.36
C ALA A 650 47.07 12.91 42.74
N ASP A 651 46.95 12.89 41.41
CA ASP A 651 46.01 12.03 40.66
C ASP A 651 46.51 10.58 40.48
N GLY A 652 47.69 10.25 41.01
CA GLY A 652 48.31 8.94 40.92
C GLY A 652 49.23 8.73 39.71
N THR A 653 49.38 9.72 38.83
CA THR A 653 50.27 9.63 37.65
C THR A 653 51.73 9.57 38.06
N LEU A 654 52.49 8.58 37.58
CA LEU A 654 53.91 8.41 37.91
C LEU A 654 54.77 9.54 37.31
N ILE A 655 55.54 10.22 38.16
CA ILE A 655 56.51 11.26 37.79
C ILE A 655 57.87 10.62 37.54
N LYS A 656 58.41 9.93 38.56
CA LYS A 656 59.75 9.33 38.50
C LYS A 656 59.89 8.23 39.54
N THR A 657 60.56 7.15 39.18
CA THR A 657 61.02 6.15 40.15
C THR A 657 62.35 6.61 40.75
N LEU A 658 62.38 6.81 42.06
CA LEU A 658 63.51 7.34 42.82
C LEU A 658 64.55 6.26 43.17
N GLY A 659 64.13 5.00 43.25
CA GLY A 659 65.02 3.85 43.41
C GLY A 659 64.29 2.52 43.24
N THR A 660 65.01 1.51 42.79
CA THR A 660 64.56 0.11 42.73
C THR A 660 65.57 -0.75 43.48
N ASN A 661 65.09 -1.78 44.18
CA ASN A 661 65.90 -2.69 44.99
C ASN A 661 66.51 -2.09 46.26
N LEU A 662 65.73 -1.33 47.01
CA LEU A 662 66.11 -0.91 48.36
C LEU A 662 65.99 -2.12 49.31
N PRO A 663 67.07 -2.56 49.97
CA PRO A 663 66.99 -3.63 50.96
C PRO A 663 66.20 -3.14 52.19
N LEU A 664 65.26 -3.94 52.66
CA LEU A 664 64.50 -3.68 53.87
C LEU A 664 65.14 -4.46 55.02
N ALA A 665 65.73 -3.75 55.99
CA ALA A 665 66.10 -4.34 57.28
C ALA A 665 64.97 -4.09 58.29
N GLU A 666 64.81 -5.00 59.25
CA GLU A 666 63.86 -4.81 60.36
C GLU A 666 64.21 -3.54 61.16
N GLY A 667 63.21 -2.67 61.39
CA GLY A 667 63.37 -1.36 62.03
C GLY A 667 63.30 -0.17 61.06
N THR A 668 63.76 1.00 61.51
CA THR A 668 63.67 2.26 60.75
C THR A 668 64.79 2.33 59.71
N ASN A 669 64.40 2.39 58.44
CA ASN A 669 65.30 2.55 57.30
C ASN A 669 65.25 4.00 56.81
N THR A 670 66.39 4.54 56.37
CA THR A 670 66.52 5.94 55.89
C THR A 670 67.16 5.99 54.50
N GLY A 671 66.49 6.62 53.53
CA GLY A 671 67.01 6.84 52.18
C GLY A 671 67.10 8.33 51.83
N THR A 672 68.19 8.75 51.20
CA THR A 672 68.41 10.15 50.76
C THR A 672 68.45 10.24 49.24
N PHE A 673 67.62 11.09 48.64
CA PHE A 673 67.50 11.21 47.18
C PHE A 673 67.63 12.67 46.73
N SER A 674 68.28 12.92 45.59
CA SER A 674 68.45 14.27 45.01
C SER A 674 67.90 14.34 43.58
N PHE A 675 67.44 15.52 43.14
CA PHE A 675 66.98 15.77 41.77
C PHE A 675 68.07 16.47 40.94
N GLY A 676 68.23 16.06 39.68
CA GLY A 676 68.99 16.84 38.70
C GLY A 676 68.14 18.02 38.20
N THR A 677 68.77 19.16 37.94
CA THR A 677 68.10 20.40 37.52
C THR A 677 67.31 20.30 36.20
N GLY A 678 67.49 19.23 35.43
CA GLY A 678 66.76 18.97 34.17
C GLY A 678 65.45 18.20 34.30
N ASP A 679 65.12 17.65 35.47
CA ASP A 679 63.96 16.75 35.66
C ASP A 679 62.63 17.48 35.92
N LEU A 680 62.60 18.82 35.89
CA LEU A 680 61.44 19.65 36.28
C LEU A 680 61.10 20.66 35.17
N THR A 681 60.64 20.19 34.01
CA THR A 681 60.17 21.05 32.89
C THR A 681 58.65 21.24 32.84
N ARG A 682 57.87 20.44 33.57
CA ARG A 682 56.44 20.70 33.82
C ARG A 682 56.32 21.21 35.26
N GLY A 683 55.84 22.44 35.44
CA GLY A 683 55.64 23.03 36.77
C GLY A 683 54.84 22.11 37.69
N PHE A 684 55.12 22.16 39.00
CA PHE A 684 54.41 21.33 39.98
C PHE A 684 52.91 21.68 39.99
N PRO A 685 52.00 20.68 40.01
CA PRO A 685 50.60 20.96 40.28
C PRO A 685 50.45 21.48 41.71
N SER A 686 49.57 22.48 41.90
CA SER A 686 49.29 23.13 43.18
C SER A 686 48.84 22.20 44.31
N ASN A 687 48.50 20.95 43.97
CA ASN A 687 47.91 19.98 44.88
C ASN A 687 48.95 19.06 45.54
N GLY A 688 50.25 19.29 45.32
CA GLY A 688 51.33 18.52 45.92
C GLY A 688 51.71 17.25 45.15
N VAL A 689 52.73 16.55 45.64
CA VAL A 689 53.22 15.27 45.09
C VAL A 689 53.13 14.17 46.14
N LEU A 690 52.93 12.95 45.66
CA LEU A 690 52.72 11.76 46.49
C LEU A 690 53.87 10.77 46.30
N LEU A 691 54.49 10.35 47.41
CA LEU A 691 55.53 9.33 47.42
C LEU A 691 54.88 7.95 47.65
N ARG A 692 55.09 7.03 46.72
CA ARG A 692 54.56 5.66 46.72
C ARG A 692 55.70 4.66 46.88
N MET A 693 55.61 3.80 47.88
CA MET A 693 56.56 2.70 48.08
C MET A 693 55.88 1.37 47.79
N ARG A 694 56.53 0.52 47.00
CA ARG A 694 56.04 -0.82 46.65
C ARG A 694 57.08 -1.87 47.02
N ALA A 695 56.69 -2.79 47.90
CA ALA A 695 57.48 -3.96 48.28
C ALA A 695 56.64 -5.21 47.99
N GLY A 696 57.04 -6.00 47.01
CA GLY A 696 56.24 -7.14 46.53
C GLY A 696 54.84 -6.73 46.00
N ALA A 697 53.80 -7.41 46.46
CA ALA A 697 52.40 -7.14 46.09
C ALA A 697 51.76 -5.96 46.84
N THR A 698 52.41 -5.47 47.90
CA THR A 698 51.89 -4.42 48.78
C THR A 698 52.38 -3.05 48.30
N THR A 699 51.43 -2.12 48.13
CA THR A 699 51.72 -0.72 47.74
C THR A 699 51.20 0.20 48.83
N ARG A 700 52.01 1.16 49.25
CA ARG A 700 51.61 2.15 50.26
C ARG A 700 52.00 3.55 49.85
N ASP A 701 51.08 4.46 50.05
CA ASP A 701 51.18 5.86 49.68
C ASP A 701 51.43 6.71 50.93
N SER A 702 52.35 7.66 50.83
CA SER A 702 52.47 8.74 51.82
C SER A 702 51.34 9.75 51.66
N GLY A 703 51.06 10.51 52.73
CA GLY A 703 50.20 11.69 52.62
C GLY A 703 50.77 12.72 51.63
N LEU A 704 49.89 13.54 51.04
CA LEU A 704 50.26 14.56 50.06
C LEU A 704 51.30 15.54 50.65
N ILE A 705 52.43 15.69 49.95
CA ILE A 705 53.46 16.67 50.30
C ILE A 705 53.16 17.97 49.53
N PRO A 706 52.77 19.07 50.21
CA PRO A 706 52.37 20.29 49.54
C PRO A 706 53.57 21.01 48.92
N VAL A 707 53.43 21.44 47.66
CA VAL A 707 54.42 22.26 46.93
C VAL A 707 53.74 23.59 46.57
N THR A 708 54.22 24.71 47.08
CA THR A 708 53.59 26.03 46.87
C THR A 708 54.12 26.70 45.60
N GLN A 709 53.28 26.77 44.55
CA GLN A 709 53.39 27.72 43.44
C GLN A 709 51.99 28.23 43.02
N THR A 710 51.91 29.53 42.71
CA THR A 710 50.70 30.37 42.50
C THR A 710 49.91 30.07 41.20
N PRO A 711 48.58 30.31 41.14
CA PRO A 711 47.65 29.61 40.23
C PRO A 711 47.24 30.35 38.93
N GLY A 712 46.82 29.58 37.90
CA GLY A 712 46.09 30.02 36.71
C GLY A 712 45.39 28.83 36.00
N GLU A 713 44.12 29.02 35.60
CA GLU A 713 43.02 28.04 35.45
C GLU A 713 43.02 27.14 34.19
N PHE A 714 42.37 25.96 34.26
CA PHE A 714 42.09 25.01 33.16
C PHE A 714 40.61 24.60 33.07
N LEU A 715 40.22 24.20 31.85
CA LEU A 715 38.90 23.85 31.29
C LEU A 715 38.16 22.63 31.88
N ASP A 716 36.83 22.66 31.76
CA ASP A 716 35.87 21.58 32.06
C ASP A 716 35.47 20.72 30.82
N ALA A 717 34.93 19.53 31.13
CA ALA A 717 34.74 18.34 30.30
C ALA A 717 33.56 18.31 29.30
N ILE A 718 33.65 17.35 28.37
CA ILE A 718 32.79 17.07 27.19
C ILE A 718 31.68 16.04 27.51
N PRO A 719 30.45 16.15 26.97
CA PRO A 719 29.50 15.04 26.85
C PRO A 719 29.34 14.48 25.41
N THR A 720 28.91 13.22 25.37
CA THR A 720 28.72 12.26 24.27
C THR A 720 27.81 12.69 23.10
N THR A 721 28.23 12.40 21.85
CA THR A 721 27.64 12.86 20.57
C THR A 721 26.89 11.77 19.76
N LEU A 722 25.90 12.18 18.96
CA LEU A 722 25.14 11.40 17.96
C LEU A 722 25.89 11.26 16.61
N TYR A 723 25.64 10.17 15.87
CA TYR A 723 26.26 9.87 14.56
C TYR A 723 25.38 10.29 13.37
N THR A 724 25.99 10.78 12.29
CA THR A 724 25.34 11.05 10.99
C THR A 724 26.10 10.40 9.84
N HIS A 725 25.37 9.89 8.84
CA HIS A 725 25.90 9.15 7.68
C HIS A 725 25.79 10.01 6.42
N GLN A 726 26.84 10.07 5.59
CA GLN A 726 26.81 10.70 4.26
C GLN A 726 27.56 9.87 3.20
N LEU A 727 27.11 10.01 1.95
CA LEU A 727 27.58 9.24 0.79
C LEU A 727 28.17 10.21 -0.24
N LEU A 728 29.38 9.95 -0.71
CA LEU A 728 30.10 10.84 -1.64
C LEU A 728 30.56 10.05 -2.89
N ASP A 729 30.16 10.53 -4.08
CA ASP A 729 30.58 10.00 -5.37
C ASP A 729 31.71 10.86 -5.96
N ILE A 730 32.86 10.26 -6.26
CA ILE A 730 34.02 10.97 -6.84
C ILE A 730 34.33 10.39 -8.22
N ARG A 731 34.47 11.29 -9.21
CA ARG A 731 34.89 10.96 -10.58
C ARG A 731 36.27 11.52 -10.87
N PHE A 732 37.14 10.72 -11.49
CA PHE A 732 38.42 11.18 -12.00
C PHE A 732 38.64 10.67 -13.43
N ARG A 733 39.26 11.52 -14.27
CA ARG A 733 39.69 11.21 -15.65
C ARG A 733 41.21 11.08 -15.70
N ARG A 734 41.68 9.97 -16.26
CA ARG A 734 43.11 9.65 -16.38
C ARG A 734 43.73 10.34 -17.60
N ASN A 735 44.81 11.12 -17.41
CA ASN A 735 45.74 11.45 -18.51
C ASN A 735 47.23 11.31 -18.15
N VAL A 736 47.63 11.16 -16.88
CA VAL A 736 49.07 11.09 -16.52
C VAL A 736 49.29 10.23 -15.27
N LEU A 737 49.24 8.90 -15.36
CA LEU A 737 49.77 7.98 -14.32
C LEU A 737 50.12 6.65 -15.00
N GLY A 738 51.41 6.34 -15.13
CA GLY A 738 51.93 5.15 -15.81
C GLY A 738 52.62 4.20 -14.83
N ASP A 739 52.37 2.89 -15.02
CA ASP A 739 53.10 1.71 -14.52
C ASP A 739 52.26 0.59 -13.84
N GLY A 740 50.94 0.79 -13.65
CA GLY A 740 50.07 -0.29 -13.15
C GLY A 740 50.17 -0.56 -11.64
N SER A 741 50.77 0.36 -10.88
CA SER A 741 50.79 0.32 -9.41
C SER A 741 49.40 0.61 -8.80
N ALA A 742 49.11 0.00 -7.64
CA ALA A 742 47.87 0.19 -6.88
C ALA A 742 47.84 1.57 -6.20
N TRP A 743 46.68 2.22 -6.15
CA TRP A 743 46.51 3.57 -5.60
C TRP A 743 45.63 3.56 -4.35
N ARG A 744 45.82 4.53 -3.46
CA ARG A 744 45.02 4.70 -2.25
C ARG A 744 44.42 6.09 -2.21
N VAL A 745 43.14 6.21 -1.87
CA VAL A 745 42.53 7.50 -1.54
C VAL A 745 42.36 7.56 -0.03
N ARG A 746 42.93 8.58 0.61
CA ARG A 746 42.84 8.83 2.05
C ARG A 746 42.24 10.20 2.31
N TYR A 747 41.48 10.30 3.41
CA TYR A 747 41.10 11.57 3.99
C TYR A 747 41.94 11.80 5.24
N VAL A 748 42.62 12.93 5.29
CA VAL A 748 43.42 13.36 6.43
C VAL A 748 42.81 14.61 7.05
N ASN A 749 42.93 14.76 8.37
CA ASN A 749 42.60 16.03 9.02
C ASN A 749 43.67 17.09 8.68
N SER A 750 43.47 18.35 9.11
CA SER A 750 44.45 19.44 8.94
C SER A 750 45.82 19.19 9.58
N GLU A 751 45.97 18.17 10.42
CA GLU A 751 47.23 17.75 11.04
C GLU A 751 47.92 16.61 10.26
N GLY A 752 47.35 16.17 9.14
CA GLY A 752 47.89 15.09 8.30
C GLY A 752 47.59 13.67 8.79
N ARG A 753 46.75 13.51 9.82
CA ARG A 753 46.36 12.20 10.36
C ARG A 753 45.25 11.58 9.51
N VAL A 754 45.49 10.35 9.05
CA VAL A 754 44.52 9.58 8.25
C VAL A 754 43.29 9.26 9.11
N ILE A 755 42.12 9.71 8.67
CA ILE A 755 40.84 9.44 9.31
C ILE A 755 40.21 8.17 8.73
N THR A 756 40.23 8.03 7.40
CA THR A 756 39.75 6.84 6.68
C THR A 756 40.35 6.80 5.27
N GLY A 757 40.32 5.64 4.61
CA GLY A 757 40.80 5.49 3.24
C GLY A 757 40.39 4.18 2.58
N GLN A 758 40.41 4.15 1.26
CA GLN A 758 40.08 2.98 0.45
C GLN A 758 41.22 2.68 -0.53
N ASN A 759 41.57 1.40 -0.65
CA ASN A 759 42.47 0.94 -1.70
C ASN A 759 41.69 0.84 -3.01
N LEU A 760 42.25 1.38 -4.09
CA LEU A 760 41.74 1.19 -5.45
C LEU A 760 42.60 0.10 -6.11
N ASP A 761 41.98 -1.02 -6.45
CA ASP A 761 42.66 -2.10 -7.17
C ASP A 761 43.16 -1.61 -8.53
N ALA A 762 44.24 -2.20 -9.03
CA ALA A 762 44.90 -1.76 -10.27
C ALA A 762 43.97 -1.93 -11.49
N VAL A 763 43.33 -0.84 -11.92
CA VAL A 763 42.47 -0.84 -13.11
C VAL A 763 43.30 -0.46 -14.34
N ASN A 764 43.55 -1.45 -15.21
CA ASN A 764 44.40 -1.31 -16.41
C ASN A 764 43.72 -0.67 -17.64
N THR A 765 42.54 -0.06 -17.51
CA THR A 765 41.81 0.54 -18.65
C THR A 765 41.77 2.07 -18.59
N VAL A 766 42.00 2.69 -19.76
CA VAL A 766 41.88 4.14 -19.96
C VAL A 766 40.39 4.48 -20.05
N GLY A 767 39.89 5.28 -19.11
CA GLY A 767 38.47 5.64 -19.00
C GLY A 767 38.18 6.52 -17.78
N GLU A 768 36.95 7.04 -17.69
CA GLU A 768 36.45 7.80 -16.55
C GLU A 768 36.00 6.81 -15.46
N HIS A 769 36.64 6.86 -14.30
CA HIS A 769 36.37 5.92 -13.20
C HIS A 769 35.65 6.65 -12.07
N THR A 770 34.62 6.00 -11.50
CA THR A 770 33.86 6.54 -10.37
C THR A 770 34.10 5.65 -9.16
N ALA A 771 34.62 6.21 -8.08
CA ALA A 771 34.72 5.54 -6.79
C ALA A 771 33.61 6.04 -5.86
N ARG A 772 32.91 5.10 -5.23
CA ARG A 772 31.82 5.36 -4.28
C ARG A 772 32.30 5.05 -2.87
N LEU A 773 32.27 6.04 -1.98
CA LEU A 773 32.73 5.86 -0.61
C LEU A 773 31.64 6.20 0.40
N PHE A 774 31.51 5.33 1.41
CA PHE A 774 30.69 5.56 2.60
C PHE A 774 31.55 6.16 3.70
N LEU A 775 31.14 7.31 4.23
CA LEU A 775 31.86 8.01 5.30
C LEU A 775 30.99 8.09 6.56
N MET A 776 31.54 7.62 7.69
CA MET A 776 30.97 7.81 9.02
C MET A 776 31.83 8.83 9.77
N PHE A 777 31.22 9.93 10.22
CA PHE A 777 31.93 10.98 10.97
C PHE A 777 31.45 11.07 12.42
N THR A 778 32.40 11.42 13.30
CA THR A 778 32.16 11.72 14.72
C THR A 778 32.36 13.21 15.07
N TYR A 779 32.80 14.05 14.12
CA TYR A 779 33.10 15.47 14.33
C TYR A 779 32.84 16.31 13.07
N PRO A 780 31.76 17.11 12.99
CA PRO A 780 31.38 17.80 11.75
C PRO A 780 32.15 19.11 11.44
N ASN A 781 33.16 19.51 12.22
CA ASN A 781 33.73 20.87 12.11
C ASN A 781 35.26 20.94 11.92
N HIS A 782 35.87 19.93 11.29
CA HIS A 782 37.29 20.01 10.91
C HIS A 782 37.46 19.95 9.39
N PRO A 783 38.26 20.86 8.79
CA PRO A 783 38.53 20.83 7.36
C PRO A 783 39.28 19.54 7.00
N LEU A 784 38.75 18.81 6.02
CA LEU A 784 39.30 17.55 5.53
C LEU A 784 40.07 17.79 4.24
N ILE A 785 41.16 17.05 4.08
CA ILE A 785 41.95 17.05 2.86
C ILE A 785 41.91 15.64 2.28
N MET A 786 41.56 15.52 0.99
CA MET A 786 41.62 14.27 0.26
C MET A 786 43.01 14.13 -0.39
N ARG A 787 43.69 13.01 -0.12
CA ARG A 787 44.96 12.64 -0.74
C ARG A 787 44.80 11.38 -1.58
N VAL A 788 45.35 11.41 -2.79
CA VAL A 788 45.56 10.23 -3.63
C VAL A 788 47.03 9.88 -3.55
N GLU A 789 47.34 8.73 -2.98
CA GLU A 789 48.69 8.24 -2.75
C GLU A 789 48.98 7.04 -3.64
N ASP A 790 50.23 6.93 -4.11
CA ASP A 790 50.71 5.70 -4.76
C ASP A 790 50.89 4.56 -3.73
N ALA A 791 51.24 3.36 -4.21
CA ALA A 791 51.45 2.20 -3.34
C ALA A 791 52.54 2.42 -2.26
N ASN A 792 53.46 3.37 -2.48
CA ASN A 792 54.56 3.70 -1.58
C ASN A 792 54.20 4.84 -0.60
N GLY A 793 53.01 5.43 -0.70
CA GLY A 793 52.55 6.52 0.15
C GLY A 793 52.94 7.91 -0.33
N ASN A 794 53.46 8.05 -1.57
CA ASN A 794 53.74 9.37 -2.13
C ASN A 794 52.42 10.01 -2.61
N VAL A 795 52.16 11.25 -2.21
CA VAL A 795 50.95 11.98 -2.59
C VAL A 795 51.05 12.44 -4.05
N ALA A 796 50.24 11.86 -4.93
CA ALA A 796 50.13 12.27 -6.32
C ALA A 796 49.13 13.40 -6.53
N MET A 797 48.09 13.49 -5.69
CA MET A 797 47.11 14.56 -5.73
C MET A 797 46.57 14.85 -4.34
N GLU A 798 46.40 16.13 -4.02
CA GLU A 798 45.83 16.62 -2.77
C GLU A 798 44.75 17.66 -3.06
N SER A 799 43.58 17.53 -2.45
CA SER A 799 42.51 18.54 -2.58
C SER A 799 42.81 19.76 -1.71
N ALA A 800 42.18 20.91 -2.03
CA ALA A 800 42.06 21.96 -1.03
C ALA A 800 41.27 21.43 0.19
N PRO A 801 41.52 21.97 1.40
CA PRO A 801 40.72 21.61 2.56
C PRO A 801 39.26 21.96 2.33
N PHE A 802 38.34 21.04 2.65
CA PHE A 802 36.90 21.26 2.52
C PHE A 802 36.16 20.81 3.78
N GLU A 803 35.07 21.49 4.10
CA GLU A 803 34.20 21.16 5.23
C GLU A 803 32.90 20.51 4.72
N LEU A 804 32.49 19.41 5.35
CA LEU A 804 31.20 18.79 5.08
C LEU A 804 30.16 19.42 6.00
N LYS A 805 29.41 20.41 5.50
CA LYS A 805 28.28 20.99 6.23
C LYS A 805 27.08 20.03 6.14
N ALA A 806 26.54 19.59 7.27
CA ALA A 806 25.26 18.90 7.30
C ALA A 806 24.16 19.87 6.83
N PRO A 807 23.20 19.46 5.98
CA PRO A 807 22.04 20.28 5.70
C PRO A 807 21.22 20.43 6.99
N THR A 808 21.21 21.62 7.57
CA THR A 808 20.38 21.95 8.74
C THR A 808 19.01 22.44 8.28
N LEU A 809 17.97 21.64 8.54
CA LEU A 809 16.59 22.13 8.59
C LEU A 809 16.31 22.55 10.04
N THR A 810 16.10 23.84 10.29
CA THR A 810 15.78 24.35 11.62
C THR A 810 14.29 24.71 11.68
N VAL A 811 13.51 23.96 12.46
CA VAL A 811 12.07 24.20 12.67
C VAL A 811 11.89 25.01 13.95
N TYR A 812 11.18 26.14 13.88
CA TYR A 812 10.74 26.90 15.04
C TYR A 812 9.26 26.65 15.28
N ASN A 813 8.91 25.96 16.37
CA ASN A 813 7.52 25.75 16.75
C ASN A 813 6.99 26.95 17.55
N GLN A 814 6.19 27.80 16.90
CA GLN A 814 5.24 28.68 17.58
C GLN A 814 3.85 28.50 16.95
N LEU A 815 3.06 27.60 17.51
CA LEU A 815 1.62 27.49 17.22
C LEU A 815 0.88 28.66 17.88
N LYS A 816 0.60 29.70 17.09
CA LYS A 816 -0.52 30.61 17.33
C LYS A 816 -1.52 30.43 16.20
N MET A 817 -2.80 30.36 16.53
CA MET A 817 -3.92 30.26 15.58
C MET A 817 -3.69 31.21 14.39
N GLY A 818 -3.38 30.69 13.20
CA GLY A 818 -3.27 31.48 11.97
C GLY A 818 -2.05 31.30 11.06
N GLY A 819 -1.06 30.44 11.36
CA GLY A 819 -0.02 30.10 10.38
C GLY A 819 1.17 29.32 10.92
N MET A 820 1.75 28.45 10.08
CA MET A 820 3.06 27.84 10.29
C MET A 820 4.10 28.58 9.44
N THR A 821 5.23 28.98 10.04
CA THR A 821 6.33 29.63 9.33
C THR A 821 7.49 28.68 9.18
N TRP A 822 7.98 28.47 7.95
CA TRP A 822 9.06 27.56 7.65
C TRP A 822 10.28 28.34 7.14
N VAL A 823 11.46 28.00 7.66
CA VAL A 823 12.74 28.53 7.16
C VAL A 823 13.49 27.38 6.52
N TRP A 824 13.69 27.46 5.20
CA TRP A 824 14.44 26.48 4.44
C TRP A 824 15.63 27.16 3.77
N ASP A 825 16.84 26.73 4.14
CA ASP A 825 18.11 27.27 3.63
C ASP A 825 18.73 26.32 2.59
N GLY A 826 17.94 26.02 1.54
CA GLY A 826 18.33 25.14 0.42
C GLY A 826 19.14 25.82 -0.67
N GLU A 827 19.83 25.04 -1.53
CA GLU A 827 20.50 25.53 -2.73
C GLU A 827 19.48 26.08 -3.75
N ALA A 828 19.84 27.19 -4.42
CA ALA A 828 19.05 27.79 -5.49
C ALA A 828 18.59 26.76 -6.55
N ASN A 829 17.35 26.87 -7.04
CA ASN A 829 16.70 26.01 -8.05
C ASN A 829 16.21 24.63 -7.59
N THR A 830 15.81 24.49 -6.31
CA THR A 830 15.11 23.29 -5.84
C THR A 830 13.62 23.59 -5.54
N THR A 831 12.73 22.63 -5.80
CA THR A 831 11.29 22.76 -5.52
C THR A 831 10.94 21.89 -4.31
N ALA A 832 10.41 22.50 -3.25
CA ALA A 832 9.86 21.76 -2.11
C ALA A 832 8.42 21.35 -2.40
N VAL A 833 8.06 20.12 -2.06
CA VAL A 833 6.70 19.57 -2.14
C VAL A 833 6.23 19.30 -0.72
N PHE A 834 5.10 19.90 -0.34
CA PHE A 834 4.46 19.71 0.96
C PHE A 834 3.20 18.88 0.77
N SER A 835 3.12 17.72 1.41
CA SER A 835 1.99 16.79 1.29
C SER A 835 1.44 16.46 2.68
N ILE A 836 0.13 16.60 2.90
CA ILE A 836 -0.55 16.27 4.15
C ILE A 836 -1.42 15.04 3.94
N TYR A 837 -1.23 14.02 4.76
CA TYR A 837 -2.01 12.78 4.73
C TYR A 837 -2.83 12.64 6.01
N ASP A 838 -4.08 12.18 5.89
CA ASP A 838 -4.88 11.72 7.03
C ASP A 838 -4.28 10.40 7.53
N VAL A 839 -3.92 10.31 8.81
CA VAL A 839 -3.20 9.14 9.36
C VAL A 839 -4.08 7.88 9.39
N ALA A 840 -5.39 8.04 9.58
CA ALA A 840 -6.32 6.92 9.69
C ALA A 840 -6.64 6.30 8.32
N THR A 841 -6.83 7.14 7.30
CA THR A 841 -7.24 6.70 5.95
C THR A 841 -6.07 6.57 4.99
N GLY A 842 -4.93 7.19 5.28
CA GLY A 842 -3.81 7.31 4.35
C GLY A 842 -4.07 8.24 3.16
N ALA A 843 -5.23 8.87 3.07
CA ALA A 843 -5.62 9.72 1.96
C ALA A 843 -4.85 11.05 1.97
N LEU A 844 -4.36 11.46 0.79
CA LEU A 844 -3.74 12.77 0.57
C LEU A 844 -4.82 13.85 0.67
N GLN A 845 -4.69 14.71 1.69
CA GLN A 845 -5.63 15.82 1.93
C GLN A 845 -5.20 17.10 1.24
N PHE A 846 -3.89 17.27 1.00
CA PHE A 846 -3.34 18.48 0.44
C PHE A 846 -1.94 18.23 -0.12
N GLU A 847 -1.63 18.78 -1.29
CA GLU A 847 -0.28 18.82 -1.84
C GLU A 847 0.00 20.20 -2.47
N ARG A 848 1.18 20.76 -2.20
CA ARG A 848 1.62 22.02 -2.81
C ARG A 848 3.11 22.03 -3.10
N GLU A 849 3.44 22.44 -4.32
CA GLU A 849 4.80 22.72 -4.72
C GLU A 849 5.16 24.20 -4.47
N VAL A 850 6.35 24.42 -3.92
CA VAL A 850 6.89 25.76 -3.63
C VAL A 850 8.30 25.85 -4.23
N PRO A 851 8.48 26.59 -5.34
CA PRO A 851 9.80 26.83 -5.92
C PRO A 851 10.61 27.78 -5.02
N GLN A 852 11.87 27.43 -4.72
CA GLN A 852 12.73 28.28 -3.88
C GLN A 852 13.26 29.50 -4.65
N GLN A 853 13.23 30.67 -3.99
CA GLN A 853 14.07 31.81 -4.34
C GLN A 853 15.13 32.01 -3.23
N PRO A 854 16.41 32.27 -3.57
CA PRO A 854 17.47 32.40 -2.58
C PRO A 854 17.17 33.51 -1.55
N GLY A 855 17.29 33.21 -0.25
CA GLY A 855 17.16 34.19 0.83
C GLY A 855 15.73 34.58 1.25
N VAL A 856 14.70 33.83 0.83
CA VAL A 856 13.30 34.10 1.18
C VAL A 856 12.79 33.12 2.24
N ASN A 857 12.34 33.64 3.39
CA ASN A 857 11.58 32.86 4.38
C ASN A 857 10.24 32.44 3.77
N LEU A 858 9.97 31.14 3.74
CA LEU A 858 8.72 30.60 3.20
C LEU A 858 7.64 30.59 4.26
N ASN A 859 6.81 31.64 4.25
CA ASN A 859 5.58 31.67 5.03
C ASN A 859 4.43 31.12 4.17
N THR A 860 4.20 29.81 4.22
CA THR A 860 3.12 29.16 3.47
C THR A 860 1.92 28.94 4.39
N GLN A 861 0.82 29.62 4.09
CA GLN A 861 -0.48 29.30 4.68
C GLN A 861 -1.17 28.20 3.85
N PHE A 862 -1.62 27.14 4.53
CA PHE A 862 -2.36 26.02 3.97
C PHE A 862 -3.86 26.36 3.87
N HIS A 863 -4.21 27.32 3.01
CA HIS A 863 -5.61 27.61 2.71
C HIS A 863 -6.17 26.55 1.74
N GLY A 864 -7.24 25.87 2.14
CA GLY A 864 -7.94 24.88 1.30
C GLY A 864 -7.68 23.40 1.62
N ALA A 865 -6.94 23.08 2.68
CA ALA A 865 -6.88 21.70 3.18
C ALA A 865 -8.18 21.38 3.94
N ASN A 866 -8.89 20.32 3.54
CA ASN A 866 -10.09 19.83 4.24
C ASN A 866 -9.71 19.06 5.50
N LEU A 867 -9.12 19.76 6.48
CA LEU A 867 -8.75 19.15 7.76
C LEU A 867 -9.96 19.15 8.70
N VAL A 868 -10.18 18.01 9.36
CA VAL A 868 -11.25 17.78 10.32
C VAL A 868 -10.66 17.90 11.72
N GLU A 869 -11.28 18.73 12.56
CA GLU A 869 -10.86 18.92 13.95
C GLU A 869 -10.87 17.60 14.72
N GLY A 870 -9.82 17.36 15.50
CA GLY A 870 -9.63 16.15 16.30
C GLY A 870 -9.03 14.95 15.56
N ARG A 871 -8.61 15.10 14.29
CA ARG A 871 -7.92 14.05 13.53
C ARG A 871 -6.41 14.24 13.50
N GLU A 872 -5.70 13.11 13.43
CA GLU A 872 -4.25 13.09 13.32
C GLU A 872 -3.82 13.12 11.84
N TYR A 873 -2.89 14.01 11.52
CA TYR A 873 -2.36 14.22 10.18
C TYR A 873 -0.85 14.03 10.15
N ARG A 874 -0.34 13.56 9.01
CA ARG A 874 1.09 13.41 8.71
C ARG A 874 1.49 14.38 7.63
N LEU A 875 2.37 15.32 7.96
CA LEU A 875 3.03 16.18 6.98
C LEU A 875 4.29 15.47 6.46
N VAL A 876 4.43 15.44 5.14
CA VAL A 876 5.62 14.99 4.44
C VAL A 876 6.15 16.15 3.60
N VAL A 877 7.42 16.48 3.78
CA VAL A 877 8.10 17.48 2.95
C VAL A 877 9.16 16.77 2.12
N GLY A 878 9.05 16.86 0.80
CA GLY A 878 10.03 16.33 -0.17
C GLY A 878 10.68 17.45 -0.98
N VAL A 879 11.84 17.18 -1.58
CA VAL A 879 12.50 18.11 -2.53
C VAL A 879 12.62 17.44 -3.89
N ARG A 880 12.03 18.04 -4.92
CA ARG A 880 12.08 17.58 -6.32
C ARG A 880 13.33 18.18 -6.99
N GLY A 881 14.23 17.33 -7.53
CA GLY A 881 15.36 17.81 -8.35
C GLY A 881 16.72 17.07 -8.26
N ARG A 882 16.92 16.07 -7.39
CA ARG A 882 18.13 15.21 -7.38
C ARG A 882 17.79 13.75 -7.06
N MET A 883 18.70 12.83 -7.43
CA MET A 883 18.59 11.36 -7.30
C MET A 883 18.52 10.80 -5.85
N MET A 884 18.19 11.62 -4.84
CA MET A 884 17.78 11.14 -3.51
C MET A 884 16.75 12.10 -2.91
N PRO A 885 15.50 11.67 -2.65
CA PRO A 885 14.52 12.48 -1.93
C PRO A 885 14.90 12.53 -0.44
N VAL A 886 15.13 13.73 0.09
CA VAL A 886 15.16 13.95 1.55
C VAL A 886 13.71 14.14 1.99
N SER A 887 13.23 13.34 2.94
CA SER A 887 11.88 13.45 3.49
C SER A 887 11.92 13.81 4.97
N TYR A 888 11.22 14.87 5.35
CA TYR A 888 10.92 15.20 6.74
C TYR A 888 9.47 14.80 7.05
N LYS A 889 9.24 14.20 8.21
CA LYS A 889 7.93 13.71 8.65
C LYS A 889 7.62 14.25 10.04
N GLU A 890 6.47 14.88 10.18
CA GLU A 890 5.94 15.35 11.48
C GLU A 890 4.45 14.98 11.57
N GLN A 891 4.02 14.56 12.76
CA GLN A 891 2.63 14.23 13.07
C GLN A 891 2.05 15.33 13.96
N PHE A 892 0.84 15.76 13.65
CA PHE A 892 0.11 16.72 14.47
C PHE A 892 -1.39 16.42 14.49
N VAL A 893 -2.06 16.87 15.54
CA VAL A 893 -3.52 16.82 15.67
C VAL A 893 -4.04 18.20 15.30
N TYR A 894 -4.95 18.28 14.33
CA TYR A 894 -5.57 19.54 13.91
C TYR A 894 -6.80 19.88 14.76
#